data_AF-A0A0G0U1Q5-F1
#
_entry.id   AF-A0A0G0U1Q5-F1
#
_cell.length_a   1.000
_cell.length_b   1.000
_cell.length_c   1.000
_cell.angle_alpha   90.00
_cell.angle_beta   90.00
_cell.angle_gamma   90.00
#
_symmetry.space_group_name_H-M   'P 1'
#
loop_
_entity.id
_entity.type
_entity.pdbx_description
1 polymer ?
#
loop_
_entity_poly.entity_id
_entity_poly.type
_entity_poly.pdbx_seq_one_letter_code
_entity_poly.pdbx_strand_id
1 'polypeptide(L)'
;MIKTIVNNMQKRPTLPVFLVLLSVVILTYPKVPLIFFQQDEWYSFGTKILLGWDLIFYRFTEGDINHFVPLGNLISLITFYLFKLNFVGYNLIGLSIHLLNGFLLFLLGKKIFRNVLTAFLSSILFLTFSSAGELVMWPLVSLNTLSLTLGLLGWYLLIDERSLKRPLVTAFLVALLITLAVLIIEYSAGLWIFLPVVFLVNSSKLNFKKVVIFLGPLILFGLGYLFLRLPNSGVASANMSYLLTKILSTSLAYVGQLFISEPMINLLRLFTDIRPFLLAEDKLFTVNMVLGGLIILGGLILAKKTKVVFNPLVLSVALILSSAIPYLFIPGSADQFLLYPERYFYFGLAGAALFLGSLWGISKHSQYRLFRGLMIIVVSLYLLIGVGGNWQKQESLYQEGIIRKNILQTIKNDYPQLPPRTIFYLTSNKSFYGLPEDIRTSPFQSGLGQTLLVWYHSTENFPQDFFQNRFLWEITDQGYKQIRDRGFGYFYDFDFLAQTIKEQKLPLESVLAFEYDHQSNNLTNTSKQIRQRLEGFLVDKEEIDHSIWSASASSNKADIKLAFDGKQTTFWDSKLPIASPQDIIIDLKNTQILSSLQITSQSSKDQNRNGYQILLSEDKQDWQEVFYDKLYPPKDSVVNIYFVPQKAQFLNIRQIGDHQYATWVINEIKVYRAIKKDENERIFY
;
A
#
# COMPACT_ATOMS: atom_id res chain seq x y z
N MET A 1 -23.17 30.66 -7.19
CA MET A 1 -22.58 29.43 -7.78
C MET A 1 -23.36 28.19 -7.36
N ILE A 2 -23.40 27.85 -6.06
CA ILE A 2 -24.23 26.74 -5.52
C ILE A 2 -25.69 26.85 -5.99
N LYS A 3 -26.30 28.04 -5.86
CA LYS A 3 -27.66 28.30 -6.37
C LYS A 3 -27.83 28.03 -7.87
N THR A 4 -26.80 28.26 -8.69
CA THR A 4 -26.83 27.97 -10.14
C THR A 4 -26.73 26.47 -10.43
N ILE A 5 -25.92 25.75 -9.66
CA ILE A 5 -25.78 24.29 -9.75
C ILE A 5 -27.10 23.63 -9.32
N VAL A 6 -27.64 24.04 -8.16
CA VAL A 6 -28.94 23.57 -7.65
C VAL A 6 -30.07 23.88 -8.63
N ASN A 7 -30.15 25.11 -9.14
CA ASN A 7 -31.17 25.48 -10.14
C ASN A 7 -30.99 24.71 -11.46
N ASN A 8 -29.76 24.37 -11.84
CA ASN A 8 -29.54 23.52 -13.01
C ASN A 8 -30.00 22.09 -12.74
N MET A 9 -29.73 21.50 -11.56
CA MET A 9 -30.21 20.16 -11.17
C MET A 9 -31.74 20.08 -11.17
N GLN A 10 -32.42 21.16 -10.78
CA GLN A 10 -33.89 21.25 -10.80
C GLN A 10 -34.48 21.37 -12.22
N LYS A 11 -33.67 21.53 -13.27
CA LYS A 11 -34.17 21.51 -14.66
C LYS A 11 -34.42 20.08 -15.10
N ARG A 12 -35.61 19.86 -15.70
CA ARG A 12 -36.16 18.55 -16.13
C ARG A 12 -35.20 17.58 -16.85
N PRO A 13 -34.17 17.98 -17.64
CA PRO A 13 -33.26 17.01 -18.28
C PRO A 13 -31.94 16.71 -17.53
N THR A 14 -31.71 17.24 -16.32
CA THR A 14 -30.38 17.08 -15.64
C THR A 14 -30.39 16.11 -14.47
N LEU A 15 -31.46 16.09 -13.66
CA LEU A 15 -31.62 15.13 -12.57
C LEU A 15 -31.58 13.67 -13.07
N PRO A 16 -32.26 13.29 -14.18
CA PRO A 16 -32.16 11.93 -14.70
C PRO A 16 -30.73 11.54 -15.08
N VAL A 17 -29.94 12.48 -15.64
CA VAL A 17 -28.54 12.21 -15.98
C VAL A 17 -27.70 12.00 -14.73
N PHE A 18 -27.89 12.82 -13.70
CA PHE A 18 -27.19 12.62 -12.43
C PHE A 18 -27.47 11.24 -11.83
N LEU A 19 -28.75 10.81 -11.83
CA LEU A 19 -29.13 9.48 -11.34
C LEU A 19 -28.50 8.35 -12.15
N VAL A 20 -28.41 8.48 -13.47
CA VAL A 20 -27.73 7.48 -14.32
C VAL A 20 -26.22 7.46 -14.04
N LEU A 21 -25.57 8.62 -13.88
CA LEU A 21 -24.16 8.66 -13.52
C LEU A 21 -23.90 8.05 -12.13
N LEU A 22 -24.82 8.25 -11.17
CA LEU A 22 -24.77 7.58 -9.88
C LEU A 22 -24.87 6.06 -10.04
N SER A 23 -25.80 5.56 -10.87
CA SER A 23 -25.88 4.13 -11.18
C SER A 23 -24.60 3.59 -11.81
N VAL A 24 -23.97 4.34 -12.72
CA VAL A 24 -22.66 3.97 -13.31
C VAL A 24 -21.59 3.82 -12.23
N VAL A 25 -21.49 4.76 -11.28
CA VAL A 25 -20.53 4.67 -10.18
C VAL A 25 -20.81 3.46 -9.30
N ILE A 26 -22.07 3.22 -8.92
CA ILE A 26 -22.45 2.06 -8.08
C ILE A 26 -22.12 0.74 -8.78
N LEU A 27 -22.40 0.63 -10.09
CA LEU A 27 -22.12 -0.58 -10.87
C LEU A 27 -20.63 -0.78 -11.12
N THR A 28 -19.85 0.30 -11.24
CA THR A 28 -18.40 0.21 -11.48
C THR A 28 -17.63 -0.08 -10.19
N TYR A 29 -18.09 0.44 -9.05
CA TYR A 29 -17.38 0.40 -7.77
C TYR A 29 -18.19 -0.22 -6.61
N PRO A 30 -18.89 -1.37 -6.80
CA PRO A 30 -19.81 -1.91 -5.80
C PRO A 30 -19.14 -2.28 -4.46
N LYS A 31 -17.88 -2.72 -4.48
CA LYS A 31 -17.14 -3.14 -3.27
C LYS A 31 -16.32 -2.03 -2.64
N VAL A 32 -16.14 -0.89 -3.31
CA VAL A 32 -15.31 0.21 -2.78
C VAL A 32 -15.74 0.69 -1.40
N PRO A 33 -17.04 0.84 -1.06
CA PRO A 33 -17.45 1.20 0.30
C PRO A 33 -16.97 0.21 1.37
N LEU A 34 -16.66 -1.02 0.98
CA LEU A 34 -16.28 -2.13 1.86
C LEU A 34 -14.76 -2.38 1.92
N ILE A 35 -13.96 -1.65 1.15
CA ILE A 35 -12.49 -1.80 1.13
C ILE A 35 -11.90 -1.26 2.44
N PHE A 36 -11.28 -2.16 3.22
CA PHE A 36 -10.55 -1.81 4.44
C PHE A 36 -9.25 -1.06 4.11
N PHE A 37 -8.64 -0.42 5.11
CA PHE A 37 -7.35 0.23 4.96
C PHE A 37 -6.27 -0.76 4.53
N GLN A 38 -5.37 -0.31 3.67
CA GLN A 38 -4.41 -1.20 3.02
C GLN A 38 -3.04 -1.14 3.71
N GLN A 39 -2.44 0.05 3.77
CA GLN A 39 -1.04 0.18 4.20
C GLN A 39 -0.73 1.61 4.70
N ASP A 40 -0.55 2.55 3.77
CA ASP A 40 -0.06 3.91 4.05
C ASP A 40 -0.97 4.71 4.98
N GLU A 41 -2.23 4.30 5.10
CA GLU A 41 -3.18 4.89 6.03
C GLU A 41 -2.70 4.80 7.48
N TRP A 42 -2.05 3.71 7.88
CA TRP A 42 -1.60 3.51 9.26
C TRP A 42 -0.54 4.52 9.67
N TYR A 43 0.47 4.74 8.82
CA TYR A 43 1.45 5.79 9.05
C TYR A 43 0.79 7.17 9.08
N SER A 44 -0.11 7.42 8.12
CA SER A 44 -0.84 8.67 8.02
C SER A 44 -1.71 8.94 9.25
N PHE A 45 -2.31 7.91 9.87
CA PHE A 45 -3.07 8.03 11.11
C PHE A 45 -2.17 8.26 12.32
N GLY A 46 -1.05 7.54 12.43
CA GLY A 46 -0.05 7.77 13.46
C GLY A 46 0.47 9.21 13.44
N THR A 47 0.71 9.75 12.25
CA THR A 47 1.14 11.13 12.04
C THR A 47 0.07 12.14 12.48
N LYS A 48 -1.21 11.87 12.19
CA LYS A 48 -2.33 12.71 12.66
C LYS A 48 -2.46 12.69 14.19
N ILE A 49 -2.21 11.55 14.83
CA ILE A 49 -2.22 11.42 16.29
C ILE A 49 -1.07 12.22 16.91
N LEU A 50 0.12 12.15 16.31
CA LEU A 50 1.31 12.87 16.76
C LEU A 50 1.13 14.39 16.66
N LEU A 51 0.75 14.88 15.48
CA LEU A 51 0.81 16.32 15.17
C LEU A 51 -0.52 17.05 15.40
N GLY A 52 -1.65 16.36 15.38
CA GLY A 52 -2.96 17.01 15.45
C GLY A 52 -3.11 18.13 14.42
N TRP A 53 -3.44 19.33 14.88
CA TRP A 53 -3.62 20.51 14.04
C TRP A 53 -2.33 21.06 13.43
N ASP A 54 -1.17 20.76 14.01
CA ASP A 54 0.13 21.20 13.49
C ASP A 54 0.45 20.53 12.14
N LEU A 55 -0.21 19.41 11.82
CA LEU A 55 -0.11 18.73 10.53
C LEU A 55 -0.35 19.66 9.33
N ILE A 56 -1.20 20.69 9.50
CA ILE A 56 -1.51 21.66 8.44
C ILE A 56 -0.25 22.36 7.96
N PHE A 57 0.66 22.70 8.88
CA PHE A 57 1.87 23.48 8.59
C PHE A 57 3.17 22.67 8.70
N TYR A 58 3.10 21.41 9.14
CA TYR A 58 4.24 20.54 9.41
C TYR A 58 5.32 20.54 8.31
N ARG A 59 4.94 20.34 7.05
CA ARG A 59 5.89 20.33 5.92
C ARG A 59 6.56 21.68 5.68
N PHE A 60 5.85 22.77 5.94
CA PHE A 60 6.42 24.11 5.87
C PHE A 60 7.42 24.34 7.02
N THR A 61 7.09 23.92 8.24
CA THR A 61 7.97 24.06 9.41
C THR A 61 9.23 23.21 9.32
N GLU A 62 9.19 22.06 8.66
CA GLU A 62 10.36 21.21 8.40
C GLU A 62 11.20 21.64 7.19
N GLY A 63 10.79 22.70 6.47
CA GLY A 63 11.49 23.16 5.28
C GLY A 63 11.22 22.33 4.01
N ASP A 64 10.37 21.30 4.07
CA ASP A 64 9.90 20.53 2.91
C ASP A 64 8.71 21.21 2.21
N ILE A 65 8.97 22.36 1.61
CA ILE A 65 7.95 23.17 0.93
C ILE A 65 7.40 22.45 -0.33
N ASN A 66 8.11 21.44 -0.85
CA ASN A 66 7.71 20.70 -2.05
C ASN A 66 6.46 19.85 -1.82
N HIS A 67 6.26 19.34 -0.60
CA HIS A 67 5.08 18.58 -0.20
C HIS A 67 4.13 19.40 0.70
N PHE A 68 4.22 20.73 0.64
CA PHE A 68 3.35 21.60 1.41
C PHE A 68 1.95 21.68 0.78
N VAL A 69 1.02 20.88 1.32
CA VAL A 69 -0.40 20.78 0.94
C VAL A 69 -1.33 20.99 2.15
N PRO A 70 -1.37 22.20 2.72
CA PRO A 70 -2.04 22.47 4.00
C PRO A 70 -3.54 22.17 3.97
N LEU A 71 -4.21 22.39 2.83
CA LEU A 71 -5.64 22.14 2.70
C LEU A 71 -5.93 20.63 2.54
N GLY A 72 -5.05 19.89 1.86
CA GLY A 72 -5.12 18.43 1.78
C GLY A 72 -4.96 17.80 3.17
N ASN A 73 -3.98 18.27 3.93
CA ASN A 73 -3.76 17.88 5.32
C ASN A 73 -4.96 18.21 6.21
N LEU A 74 -5.53 19.41 6.09
CA LEU A 74 -6.72 19.83 6.82
C LEU A 74 -7.92 18.90 6.53
N ILE A 75 -8.19 18.62 5.25
CA ILE A 75 -9.29 17.72 4.85
C ILE A 75 -9.07 16.31 5.40
N SER A 76 -7.85 15.79 5.28
CA SER A 76 -7.48 14.48 5.81
C SER A 76 -7.63 14.39 7.33
N LEU A 77 -7.25 15.45 8.05
CA LEU A 77 -7.39 15.55 9.50
C LEU A 77 -8.85 15.65 9.96
N ILE A 78 -9.66 16.50 9.31
CA ILE A 78 -11.10 16.59 9.57
C ILE A 78 -11.77 15.23 9.33
N THR A 79 -11.45 14.57 8.21
CA THR A 79 -11.98 13.24 7.89
C THR A 79 -11.60 12.21 8.97
N PHE A 80 -10.35 12.26 9.46
CA PHE A 80 -9.91 11.43 10.56
C PHE A 80 -10.65 11.69 11.88
N TYR A 81 -10.91 12.94 12.24
CA TYR A 81 -11.70 13.23 13.44
C TYR A 81 -13.17 12.80 13.31
N LEU A 82 -13.75 12.91 12.11
CA LEU A 82 -15.14 12.52 11.87
C LEU A 82 -15.35 11.00 11.87
N PHE A 83 -14.47 10.26 11.19
CA PHE A 83 -14.66 8.83 10.96
C PHE A 83 -13.72 7.93 11.76
N LYS A 84 -12.65 8.47 12.36
CA LYS A 84 -11.59 7.70 13.02
C LYS A 84 -11.10 6.58 12.08
N LEU A 85 -11.14 5.33 12.54
CA LEU A 85 -10.77 4.14 11.76
C LEU A 85 -11.97 3.50 11.02
N ASN A 86 -13.10 4.21 10.88
CA ASN A 86 -14.22 3.75 10.06
C ASN A 86 -13.95 4.06 8.58
N PHE A 87 -13.38 3.09 7.87
CA PHE A 87 -13.02 3.18 6.45
C PHE A 87 -14.21 3.47 5.51
N VAL A 88 -15.44 3.08 5.88
CA VAL A 88 -16.64 3.27 5.04
C VAL A 88 -16.88 4.76 4.76
N GLY A 89 -16.67 5.61 5.78
CA GLY A 89 -16.83 7.05 5.64
C GLY A 89 -15.88 7.67 4.61
N TYR A 90 -14.61 7.27 4.63
CA TYR A 90 -13.61 7.71 3.67
C TYR A 90 -13.98 7.30 2.24
N ASN A 91 -14.35 6.03 2.05
CA ASN A 91 -14.70 5.49 0.74
C ASN A 91 -15.96 6.15 0.16
N LEU A 92 -16.98 6.40 0.99
CA LEU A 92 -18.19 7.09 0.55
C LEU A 92 -17.93 8.55 0.16
N ILE A 93 -17.05 9.26 0.87
CA ILE A 93 -16.64 10.61 0.50
C ILE A 93 -15.88 10.59 -0.83
N GLY A 94 -14.90 9.69 -0.98
CA GLY A 94 -14.15 9.53 -2.23
C GLY A 94 -15.05 9.26 -3.44
N LEU A 95 -15.98 8.31 -3.32
CA LEU A 95 -16.97 8.01 -4.37
C LEU A 95 -17.90 9.19 -4.67
N SER A 96 -18.29 9.96 -3.65
CA SER A 96 -19.12 11.16 -3.82
C SER A 96 -18.40 12.25 -4.59
N ILE A 97 -17.11 12.47 -4.29
CA ILE A 97 -16.26 13.42 -5.03
C ILE A 97 -16.07 12.93 -6.47
N HIS A 98 -15.83 11.64 -6.68
CA HIS A 98 -15.68 11.05 -8.01
C HIS A 98 -16.96 11.22 -8.87
N LEU A 99 -18.13 10.95 -8.30
CA LEU A 99 -19.43 11.22 -8.94
C LEU A 99 -19.61 12.70 -9.26
N LEU A 100 -19.28 13.58 -8.33
CA LEU A 100 -19.36 15.03 -8.53
C LEU A 100 -18.47 15.48 -9.69
N ASN A 101 -17.25 14.95 -9.80
CA ASN A 101 -16.34 15.23 -10.90
C ASN A 101 -16.91 14.77 -12.24
N GLY A 102 -17.47 13.57 -12.32
CA GLY A 102 -18.17 13.10 -13.53
C GLY A 102 -19.33 14.03 -13.91
N PHE A 103 -20.18 14.39 -12.94
CA PHE A 103 -21.31 15.28 -13.20
C PHE A 103 -20.87 16.69 -13.65
N LEU A 104 -19.81 17.24 -13.05
CA LEU A 104 -19.23 18.52 -13.48
C LEU A 104 -18.66 18.41 -14.91
N LEU A 105 -17.99 17.30 -15.23
CA LEU A 105 -17.48 17.03 -16.58
C LEU A 105 -18.63 16.95 -17.60
N PHE A 106 -19.77 16.35 -17.24
CA PHE A 106 -20.98 16.38 -18.07
C PHE A 106 -21.49 17.82 -18.30
N LEU A 107 -21.62 18.62 -17.23
CA LEU A 107 -22.09 20.01 -17.35
C LEU A 107 -21.16 20.86 -18.21
N LEU A 108 -19.84 20.67 -18.05
CA LEU A 108 -18.81 21.31 -18.85
C LEU A 108 -18.89 20.85 -20.32
N GLY A 109 -18.94 19.53 -20.55
CA GLY A 109 -19.08 18.92 -21.87
C GLY A 109 -20.30 19.43 -22.63
N LYS A 110 -21.44 19.66 -21.94
CA LYS A 110 -22.63 20.25 -22.58
C LYS A 110 -22.37 21.62 -23.18
N LYS A 111 -21.55 22.45 -22.51
CA LYS A 111 -21.18 23.78 -23.01
C LYS A 111 -20.14 23.70 -24.12
N ILE A 112 -19.13 22.84 -23.95
CA ILE A 112 -18.02 22.68 -24.89
C ILE A 112 -18.48 22.05 -26.20
N PHE A 113 -19.18 20.91 -26.13
CA PHE A 113 -19.62 20.16 -27.31
C PHE A 113 -20.93 20.65 -27.90
N ARG A 114 -21.73 21.41 -27.13
CA ARG A 114 -23.12 21.76 -27.47
C ARG A 114 -23.97 20.53 -27.83
N ASN A 115 -23.61 19.36 -27.30
CA ASN A 115 -24.26 18.08 -27.56
C ASN A 115 -24.36 17.26 -26.27
N VAL A 116 -25.58 16.94 -25.85
CA VAL A 116 -25.85 16.25 -24.58
C VAL A 116 -25.29 14.83 -24.60
N LEU A 117 -25.47 14.09 -25.69
CA LEU A 117 -25.00 12.70 -25.80
C LEU A 117 -23.47 12.63 -25.75
N THR A 118 -22.78 13.51 -26.48
CA THR A 118 -21.31 13.54 -26.44
C THR A 118 -20.79 13.89 -25.05
N ALA A 119 -21.40 14.87 -24.38
CA ALA A 119 -21.04 15.22 -23.00
C ALA A 119 -21.28 14.08 -22.01
N PHE A 120 -22.40 13.36 -22.17
CA PHE A 120 -22.76 12.21 -21.35
C PHE A 120 -21.77 11.06 -21.54
N LEU A 121 -21.42 10.73 -22.78
CA LEU A 121 -20.43 9.68 -23.07
C LEU A 121 -19.05 10.03 -22.50
N SER A 122 -18.59 11.27 -22.61
CA SER A 122 -17.35 11.71 -21.94
C SER A 122 -17.43 11.51 -20.43
N SER A 123 -18.55 11.85 -19.81
CA SER A 123 -18.73 11.68 -18.36
C SER A 123 -18.72 10.22 -17.95
N ILE A 124 -19.38 9.31 -18.69
CA ILE A 124 -19.35 7.88 -18.36
C ILE A 124 -17.94 7.33 -18.53
N LEU A 125 -17.28 7.63 -19.65
CA LEU A 125 -15.90 7.19 -19.89
C LEU A 125 -14.97 7.60 -18.75
N PHE A 126 -15.09 8.85 -18.28
CA PHE A 126 -14.35 9.34 -17.11
C PHE A 126 -14.61 8.51 -15.85
N LEU A 127 -15.89 8.24 -15.54
CA LEU A 127 -16.28 7.50 -14.33
C LEU A 127 -15.84 6.03 -14.39
N THR A 128 -15.66 5.47 -15.58
CA THR A 128 -15.32 4.06 -15.77
C THR A 128 -13.85 3.79 -16.08
N PHE A 129 -13.01 4.82 -16.27
CA PHE A 129 -11.60 4.59 -16.61
C PHE A 129 -10.90 3.75 -15.53
N SER A 130 -10.26 2.64 -15.95
CA SER A 130 -9.52 1.76 -15.05
C SER A 130 -8.09 2.23 -14.78
N SER A 131 -7.53 3.11 -15.61
CA SER A 131 -6.16 3.63 -15.47
C SER A 131 -5.94 4.48 -14.22
N ALA A 132 -7.00 4.92 -13.53
CA ALA A 132 -6.90 5.60 -12.23
C ALA A 132 -7.75 4.92 -11.16
N GLY A 133 -7.94 3.61 -11.25
CA GLY A 133 -8.76 2.87 -10.28
C GLY A 133 -8.32 3.13 -8.85
N GLU A 134 -7.00 3.19 -8.60
CA GLU A 134 -6.45 3.45 -7.27
C GLU A 134 -6.91 4.79 -6.66
N LEU A 135 -7.06 5.84 -7.46
CA LEU A 135 -7.53 7.16 -7.00
C LEU A 135 -8.96 7.15 -6.48
N VAL A 136 -9.77 6.18 -6.91
CA VAL A 136 -11.16 6.06 -6.50
C VAL A 136 -11.30 5.07 -5.34
N MET A 137 -10.48 4.02 -5.34
CA MET A 137 -10.61 2.89 -4.43
C MET A 137 -9.79 3.03 -3.15
N TRP A 138 -8.79 3.92 -3.11
CA TRP A 138 -7.91 4.07 -1.96
C TRP A 138 -8.39 5.19 -1.01
N PRO A 139 -8.87 4.86 0.21
CA PRO A 139 -9.53 5.79 1.12
C PRO A 139 -8.91 7.18 1.25
N LEU A 140 -7.63 7.29 1.60
CA LEU A 140 -6.98 8.58 1.84
C LEU A 140 -6.58 9.31 0.56
N VAL A 141 -6.15 8.57 -0.47
CA VAL A 141 -5.75 9.16 -1.74
C VAL A 141 -6.96 9.75 -2.47
N SER A 142 -8.13 9.12 -2.33
CA SER A 142 -9.36 9.57 -2.98
C SER A 142 -9.81 10.97 -2.56
N LEU A 143 -9.45 11.43 -1.36
CA LEU A 143 -9.78 12.79 -0.89
C LEU A 143 -9.11 13.88 -1.75
N ASN A 144 -7.94 13.58 -2.30
CA ASN A 144 -7.18 14.53 -3.13
C ASN A 144 -7.85 14.80 -4.48
N THR A 145 -8.80 13.94 -4.90
CA THR A 145 -9.60 14.14 -6.12
C THR A 145 -10.49 15.37 -6.07
N LEU A 146 -10.69 15.97 -4.89
CA LEU A 146 -11.38 17.26 -4.72
C LEU A 146 -10.66 18.40 -5.47
N SER A 147 -9.34 18.30 -5.65
CA SER A 147 -8.57 19.26 -6.45
C SER A 147 -9.09 19.38 -7.89
N LEU A 148 -9.47 18.25 -8.52
CA LEU A 148 -10.09 18.26 -9.85
C LEU A 148 -11.47 18.91 -9.82
N THR A 149 -12.26 18.71 -8.76
CA THR A 149 -13.55 19.39 -8.60
C THR A 149 -13.37 20.90 -8.71
N LEU A 150 -12.40 21.45 -7.96
CA LEU A 150 -12.09 22.88 -8.00
C LEU A 150 -11.60 23.33 -9.38
N GLY A 151 -10.74 22.53 -10.04
CA GLY A 151 -10.28 22.80 -11.40
C GLY A 151 -11.41 22.82 -12.45
N LEU A 152 -12.32 21.84 -12.40
CA LEU A 152 -13.49 21.76 -13.29
C LEU A 152 -14.48 22.90 -13.04
N LEU A 153 -14.67 23.30 -11.78
CA LEU A 153 -15.46 24.48 -11.43
C LEU A 153 -14.83 25.76 -11.97
N GLY A 154 -13.50 25.90 -11.83
CA GLY A 154 -12.74 27.01 -12.41
C GLY A 154 -12.94 27.09 -13.92
N TRP A 155 -12.76 25.98 -14.63
CA TRP A 155 -13.00 25.90 -16.07
C TRP A 155 -14.45 26.24 -16.43
N TYR A 156 -15.44 25.70 -15.70
CA TYR A 156 -16.85 25.99 -15.96
C TYR A 156 -17.18 27.48 -15.91
N LEU A 157 -16.59 28.23 -14.96
CA LEU A 157 -16.77 29.68 -14.86
C LEU A 157 -16.20 30.43 -16.07
N LEU A 158 -15.11 29.94 -16.67
CA LEU A 158 -14.48 30.59 -17.84
C LEU A 158 -15.30 30.48 -19.12
N ILE A 159 -16.11 29.45 -19.22
CA ILE A 159 -16.95 29.20 -20.38
C ILE A 159 -18.41 29.60 -20.12
N ASP A 160 -18.74 30.13 -18.94
CA ASP A 160 -20.07 30.60 -18.63
C ASP A 160 -20.23 32.09 -18.97
N GLU A 161 -21.01 32.37 -20.01
CA GLU A 161 -21.26 33.73 -20.53
C GLU A 161 -21.77 34.71 -19.45
N ARG A 162 -22.52 34.22 -18.46
CA ARG A 162 -22.99 35.06 -17.34
C ARG A 162 -21.85 35.49 -16.43
N SER A 163 -20.89 34.61 -16.20
CA SER A 163 -19.69 34.87 -15.39
C SER A 163 -18.75 35.85 -16.10
N LEU A 164 -18.69 35.78 -17.43
CA LEU A 164 -17.91 36.72 -18.24
C LEU A 164 -18.44 38.17 -18.23
N LYS A 165 -19.64 38.44 -17.71
CA LYS A 165 -20.14 39.80 -17.48
C LYS A 165 -19.37 40.56 -16.39
N ARG A 166 -18.68 39.85 -15.49
CA ARG A 166 -17.85 40.42 -14.41
C ARG A 166 -16.44 39.82 -14.47
N PRO A 167 -15.62 40.20 -15.47
CA PRO A 167 -14.39 39.49 -15.80
C PRO A 167 -13.36 39.48 -14.68
N LEU A 168 -13.18 40.59 -13.94
CA LEU A 168 -12.23 40.66 -12.83
C LEU A 168 -12.64 39.73 -11.67
N VAL A 169 -13.92 39.72 -11.30
CA VAL A 169 -14.45 38.84 -10.25
C VAL A 169 -14.29 37.38 -10.65
N THR A 170 -14.61 37.04 -11.89
CA THR A 170 -14.46 35.69 -12.41
C THR A 170 -12.98 35.26 -12.44
N ALA A 171 -12.08 36.14 -12.88
CA ALA A 171 -10.64 35.88 -12.86
C ALA A 171 -10.13 35.60 -11.44
N PHE A 172 -10.54 36.43 -10.46
CA PHE A 172 -10.17 36.25 -9.06
C PHE A 172 -10.71 34.94 -8.48
N LEU A 173 -11.98 34.62 -8.72
CA LEU A 173 -12.59 33.37 -8.25
C LEU A 173 -11.90 32.14 -8.85
N VAL A 174 -11.53 32.20 -10.13
CA VAL A 174 -10.84 31.10 -10.80
C VAL A 174 -9.42 30.94 -10.29
N ALA A 175 -8.70 32.05 -10.08
CA ALA A 175 -7.40 32.02 -9.43
C ALA A 175 -7.48 31.40 -8.03
N LEU A 176 -8.45 31.82 -7.23
CA LEU A 176 -8.71 31.26 -5.90
C LEU A 176 -8.98 29.75 -5.95
N LEU A 177 -9.85 29.29 -6.86
CA LEU A 177 -10.15 27.85 -7.00
C LEU A 177 -8.92 27.03 -7.38
N ILE A 178 -8.06 27.53 -8.26
CA ILE A 178 -6.79 26.85 -8.61
C ILE A 178 -5.85 26.84 -7.42
N THR A 179 -5.68 27.97 -6.73
CA THR A 179 -4.84 28.03 -5.53
C THR A 179 -5.32 27.01 -4.49
N LEU A 180 -6.63 26.92 -4.25
CA LEU A 180 -7.19 25.91 -3.35
C LEU A 180 -6.93 24.48 -3.86
N ALA A 181 -7.03 24.22 -5.17
CA ALA A 181 -6.68 22.92 -5.74
C ALA A 181 -5.22 22.55 -5.48
N VAL A 182 -4.30 23.51 -5.62
CA VAL A 182 -2.85 23.33 -5.39
C VAL A 182 -2.53 23.11 -3.92
N LEU A 183 -3.24 23.79 -3.02
CA LEU A 183 -3.11 23.58 -1.58
C LEU A 183 -3.70 22.25 -1.11
N ILE A 184 -4.53 21.59 -1.93
CA ILE A 184 -4.98 20.20 -1.72
C ILE A 184 -3.92 19.23 -2.24
N ILE A 185 -3.44 19.46 -3.48
CA ILE A 185 -2.40 18.64 -4.06
C ILE A 185 -1.54 19.38 -5.08
N GLU A 186 -0.23 19.23 -4.96
CA GLU A 186 0.79 20.02 -5.66
C GLU A 186 0.73 19.88 -7.19
N TYR A 187 0.45 18.67 -7.69
CA TYR A 187 0.43 18.42 -9.12
C TYR A 187 -0.78 19.04 -9.84
N SER A 188 -1.77 19.57 -9.11
CA SER A 188 -2.81 20.40 -9.73
C SER A 188 -2.29 21.74 -10.25
N ALA A 189 -1.01 22.09 -9.99
CA ALA A 189 -0.35 23.28 -10.53
C ALA A 189 -0.39 23.35 -12.07
N GLY A 190 -0.58 22.21 -12.76
CA GLY A 190 -0.79 22.17 -14.20
C GLY A 190 -1.98 23.01 -14.69
N LEU A 191 -2.97 23.24 -13.81
CA LEU A 191 -4.11 24.11 -14.09
C LEU A 191 -3.71 25.57 -14.39
N TRP A 192 -2.59 26.04 -13.83
CA TRP A 192 -2.04 27.37 -14.13
C TRP A 192 -1.61 27.52 -15.60
N ILE A 193 -1.18 26.43 -16.23
CA ILE A 193 -0.81 26.37 -17.65
C ILE A 193 -2.06 26.19 -18.51
N PHE A 194 -3.01 25.37 -18.05
CA PHE A 194 -4.21 25.03 -18.80
C PHE A 194 -5.21 26.18 -18.98
N LEU A 195 -5.54 26.91 -17.92
CA LEU A 195 -6.60 27.91 -17.98
C LEU A 195 -6.32 29.13 -18.88
N PRO A 196 -5.07 29.60 -19.05
CA PRO A 196 -4.73 30.53 -20.11
C PRO A 196 -5.13 30.03 -21.50
N VAL A 197 -4.91 28.74 -21.80
CA VAL A 197 -5.31 28.13 -23.07
C VAL A 197 -6.83 28.13 -23.23
N VAL A 198 -7.57 27.79 -22.16
CA VAL A 198 -9.04 27.85 -22.14
C VAL A 198 -9.54 29.25 -22.51
N PHE A 199 -8.95 30.29 -21.92
CA PHE A 199 -9.35 31.67 -22.20
C PHE A 199 -9.06 32.07 -23.64
N LEU A 200 -7.88 31.73 -24.16
CA LEU A 200 -7.45 32.07 -25.52
C LEU A 200 -8.33 31.40 -26.58
N VAL A 201 -8.66 30.12 -26.41
CA VAL A 201 -9.49 29.36 -27.37
C VAL A 201 -10.94 29.86 -27.40
N ASN A 202 -11.47 30.34 -26.28
CA ASN A 202 -12.87 30.78 -26.19
C ASN A 202 -13.08 32.28 -26.46
N SER A 203 -12.01 33.08 -26.49
CA SER A 203 -12.09 34.53 -26.70
C SER A 203 -11.98 34.89 -28.18
N SER A 204 -13.12 35.05 -28.86
CA SER A 204 -13.18 35.37 -30.30
C SER A 204 -12.60 36.75 -30.69
N LYS A 205 -12.38 37.65 -29.71
CA LYS A 205 -11.69 38.94 -29.87
C LYS A 205 -10.85 39.23 -28.62
N LEU A 206 -9.59 38.79 -28.62
CA LEU A 206 -8.65 39.06 -27.55
C LEU A 206 -8.28 40.56 -27.56
N ASN A 207 -8.69 41.29 -26.52
CA ASN A 207 -8.13 42.62 -26.24
C ASN A 207 -7.11 42.45 -25.12
N PHE A 208 -5.92 43.06 -25.28
CA PHE A 208 -4.84 43.03 -24.29
C PHE A 208 -5.32 43.34 -22.86
N LYS A 209 -6.22 44.32 -22.67
CA LYS A 209 -6.80 44.63 -21.35
C LYS A 209 -7.55 43.45 -20.74
N LYS A 210 -8.32 42.70 -21.54
CA LYS A 210 -9.06 41.52 -21.06
C LYS A 210 -8.13 40.37 -20.73
N VAL A 211 -7.07 40.18 -21.52
CA VAL A 211 -6.02 39.19 -21.25
C VAL A 211 -5.32 39.50 -19.93
N VAL A 212 -4.90 40.74 -19.70
CA VAL A 212 -4.21 41.15 -18.47
C VAL A 212 -5.12 41.05 -17.25
N ILE A 213 -6.38 41.49 -17.33
CA ILE A 213 -7.34 41.35 -16.22
C ILE A 213 -7.55 39.88 -15.84
N PHE A 214 -7.55 38.99 -16.83
CA PHE A 214 -7.85 37.59 -16.64
C PHE A 214 -6.64 36.78 -16.18
N LEU A 215 -5.48 37.01 -16.79
CA LEU A 215 -4.23 36.32 -16.45
C LEU A 215 -3.51 36.96 -15.26
N GLY A 216 -3.74 38.24 -14.95
CA GLY A 216 -3.03 38.95 -13.89
C GLY A 216 -3.13 38.29 -12.51
N PRO A 217 -4.35 38.04 -11.99
CA PRO A 217 -4.53 37.27 -10.77
C PRO A 217 -3.89 35.89 -10.89
N LEU A 218 -4.05 35.23 -12.04
CA LEU A 218 -3.54 33.88 -12.20
C LEU A 218 -2.01 33.82 -12.11
N ILE A 219 -1.33 34.73 -12.80
CA ILE A 219 0.12 34.88 -12.79
C ILE A 219 0.59 35.25 -11.39
N LEU A 220 -0.10 36.17 -10.70
CA LEU A 220 0.29 36.59 -9.36
C LEU A 220 0.26 35.43 -8.35
N PHE A 221 -0.82 34.66 -8.33
CA PHE A 221 -0.92 33.47 -7.46
C PHE A 221 0.05 32.37 -7.88
N GLY A 222 0.23 32.13 -9.19
CA GLY A 222 1.19 31.16 -9.72
C GLY A 222 2.64 31.51 -9.40
N LEU A 223 3.03 32.78 -9.55
CA LEU A 223 4.34 33.28 -9.16
C LEU A 223 4.56 33.21 -7.65
N GLY A 224 3.55 33.51 -6.84
CA GLY A 224 3.61 33.33 -5.39
C GLY A 224 3.89 31.87 -5.02
N TYR A 225 3.20 30.92 -5.67
CA TYR A 225 3.44 29.49 -5.48
C TYR A 225 4.85 29.05 -5.92
N LEU A 226 5.31 29.51 -7.09
CA LEU A 226 6.66 29.19 -7.59
C LEU A 226 7.75 29.81 -6.72
N PHE A 227 7.58 31.05 -6.26
CA PHE A 227 8.54 31.73 -5.39
C PHE A 227 8.79 30.95 -4.08
N LEU A 228 7.73 30.34 -3.52
CA LEU A 228 7.86 29.48 -2.34
C LEU A 228 8.63 28.17 -2.61
N ARG A 229 8.69 27.68 -3.87
CA ARG A 229 9.23 26.36 -4.22
C ARG A 229 10.55 26.37 -4.99
N LEU A 230 10.86 27.45 -5.71
CA LEU A 230 12.07 27.58 -6.53
C LEU A 230 13.39 27.26 -5.78
N PRO A 231 13.59 27.68 -4.51
CA PRO A 231 14.83 27.39 -3.78
C PRO A 231 15.16 25.90 -3.61
N ASN A 232 14.15 25.01 -3.67
CA ASN A 232 14.29 23.60 -3.30
C ASN A 232 14.18 22.62 -4.49
N SER A 233 14.18 23.13 -5.73
CA SER A 233 13.77 22.33 -6.90
C SER A 233 14.86 21.40 -7.46
N GLY A 234 16.14 21.57 -7.13
CA GLY A 234 17.23 20.72 -7.64
C GLY A 234 17.48 20.78 -9.16
N VAL A 235 16.61 21.44 -9.93
CA VAL A 235 16.64 21.56 -11.41
C VAL A 235 17.83 22.41 -11.91
N ALA A 236 18.52 23.12 -11.01
CA ALA A 236 19.53 24.13 -11.36
C ALA A 236 20.77 23.59 -12.11
N SER A 237 20.98 22.27 -12.19
CA SER A 237 22.16 21.66 -12.83
C SER A 237 21.87 20.93 -14.16
N ALA A 238 20.62 20.84 -14.62
CA ALA A 238 20.27 20.05 -15.81
C ALA A 238 20.46 20.83 -17.13
N ASN A 239 21.03 20.18 -18.15
CA ASN A 239 21.14 20.74 -19.50
C ASN A 239 19.73 21.03 -20.08
N MET A 240 19.50 22.25 -20.58
CA MET A 240 18.22 22.68 -21.16
C MET A 240 17.71 21.73 -22.26
N SER A 241 18.60 21.21 -23.11
CA SER A 241 18.24 20.26 -24.17
C SER A 241 17.71 18.94 -23.61
N TYR A 242 18.35 18.45 -22.55
CA TYR A 242 17.91 17.25 -21.82
C TYR A 242 16.54 17.47 -21.17
N LEU A 243 16.36 18.60 -20.49
CA LEU A 243 15.10 18.96 -19.85
C LEU A 243 13.95 19.03 -20.87
N LEU A 244 14.17 19.68 -22.02
CA LEU A 244 13.17 19.80 -23.08
C LEU A 244 12.80 18.43 -23.68
N THR A 245 13.80 17.60 -23.97
CA THR A 245 13.58 16.25 -24.51
C THR A 245 12.77 15.41 -23.53
N LYS A 246 13.10 15.51 -22.24
CA LYS A 246 12.43 14.79 -21.16
C LYS A 246 11.01 15.26 -20.95
N ILE A 247 10.76 16.57 -20.97
CA ILE A 247 9.40 17.14 -20.91
C ILE A 247 8.55 16.56 -22.04
N LEU A 248 9.08 16.53 -23.26
CA LEU A 248 8.36 16.02 -24.42
C LEU A 248 8.09 14.50 -24.30
N SER A 249 9.14 13.70 -24.07
CA SER A 249 9.03 12.24 -24.05
C SER A 249 8.11 11.75 -22.93
N THR A 250 8.26 12.30 -21.73
CA THR A 250 7.43 11.91 -20.58
C THR A 250 5.99 12.38 -20.70
N SER A 251 5.74 13.57 -21.25
CA SER A 251 4.36 14.04 -21.49
C SER A 251 3.65 13.16 -22.52
N LEU A 252 4.36 12.72 -23.56
CA LEU A 252 3.81 11.79 -24.54
C LEU A 252 3.60 10.39 -23.95
N ALA A 253 4.53 9.90 -23.13
CA ALA A 253 4.37 8.62 -22.44
C ALA A 253 3.20 8.64 -21.45
N TYR A 254 3.02 9.74 -20.72
CA TYR A 254 1.86 9.98 -19.87
C TYR A 254 0.56 9.87 -20.66
N VAL A 255 0.49 10.50 -21.85
CA VAL A 255 -0.68 10.39 -22.73
C VAL A 255 -0.94 8.94 -23.11
N GLY A 256 0.10 8.19 -23.50
CA GLY A 256 -0.03 6.76 -23.80
C GLY A 256 -0.63 5.97 -22.64
N GLN A 257 -0.12 6.17 -21.42
CA GLN A 257 -0.57 5.48 -20.21
C GLN A 257 -2.03 5.79 -19.85
N LEU A 258 -2.53 7.00 -20.13
CA LEU A 258 -3.95 7.32 -19.92
C LEU A 258 -4.87 6.44 -20.76
N PHE A 259 -4.45 6.13 -21.98
CA PHE A 259 -5.24 5.35 -22.94
C PHE A 259 -4.94 3.86 -22.86
N ILE A 260 -3.75 3.44 -22.44
CA ILE A 260 -3.34 2.03 -22.39
C ILE A 260 -3.20 1.61 -20.92
N SER A 261 -4.32 1.17 -20.36
CA SER A 261 -4.36 0.68 -18.98
C SER A 261 -3.82 -0.75 -18.86
N GLU A 262 -3.41 -1.15 -17.65
CA GLU A 262 -2.95 -2.50 -17.37
C GLU A 262 -3.96 -3.59 -17.79
N PRO A 263 -5.29 -3.46 -17.53
CA PRO A 263 -6.29 -4.39 -18.06
C PRO A 263 -6.28 -4.52 -19.58
N MET A 264 -5.99 -3.44 -20.32
CA MET A 264 -5.90 -3.48 -21.77
C MET A 264 -4.62 -4.20 -22.23
N ILE A 265 -3.50 -4.01 -21.52
CA ILE A 265 -2.27 -4.78 -21.76
C ILE A 265 -2.54 -6.27 -21.52
N ASN A 266 -3.23 -6.62 -20.43
CA ASN A 266 -3.59 -8.00 -20.11
C ASN A 266 -4.51 -8.63 -21.17
N LEU A 267 -5.46 -7.87 -21.71
CA LEU A 267 -6.29 -8.32 -22.82
C LEU A 267 -5.46 -8.60 -24.09
N LEU A 268 -4.52 -7.71 -24.43
CA LEU A 268 -3.65 -7.88 -25.60
C LEU A 268 -2.79 -9.15 -25.49
N ARG A 269 -2.39 -9.56 -24.27
CA ARG A 269 -1.66 -10.82 -24.02
C ARG A 269 -2.47 -12.06 -24.41
N LEU A 270 -3.80 -12.02 -24.40
CA LEU A 270 -4.62 -13.17 -24.81
C LEU A 270 -4.54 -13.44 -26.32
N PHE A 271 -4.13 -12.44 -27.11
CA PHE A 271 -4.12 -12.52 -28.57
C PHE A 271 -2.70 -12.45 -29.16
N THR A 272 -1.67 -12.31 -28.33
CA THR A 272 -0.30 -12.12 -28.80
C THR A 272 0.70 -12.88 -27.93
N ASP A 273 1.73 -13.49 -28.56
CA ASP A 273 2.88 -14.09 -27.87
C ASP A 273 3.85 -13.01 -27.31
N ILE A 274 3.32 -11.88 -26.85
CA ILE A 274 4.11 -10.79 -26.27
C ILE A 274 4.84 -11.35 -25.03
N ARG A 275 6.13 -11.68 -25.23
CA ARG A 275 7.01 -12.21 -24.19
C ARG A 275 7.16 -11.18 -23.06
N PRO A 276 7.50 -11.62 -21.82
CA PRO A 276 7.78 -10.74 -20.68
C PRO A 276 8.80 -9.62 -20.98
N PHE A 277 9.65 -9.80 -22.00
CA PHE A 277 10.66 -8.83 -22.42
C PHE A 277 10.09 -7.49 -22.91
N LEU A 278 8.82 -7.41 -23.34
CA LEU A 278 8.13 -6.14 -23.66
C LEU A 278 7.60 -5.41 -22.41
N LEU A 279 7.74 -5.99 -21.22
CA LEU A 279 7.31 -5.43 -19.93
C LEU A 279 8.44 -4.77 -19.14
N ALA A 280 9.67 -4.77 -19.67
CA ALA A 280 10.70 -3.91 -19.11
C ALA A 280 10.19 -2.46 -19.18
N GLU A 281 10.22 -1.75 -18.05
CA GLU A 281 9.57 -0.45 -17.88
C GLU A 281 10.00 0.57 -18.95
N ASP A 282 11.25 0.48 -19.41
CA ASP A 282 11.85 1.29 -20.47
C ASP A 282 11.16 1.10 -21.83
N LYS A 283 10.76 -0.14 -22.16
CA LYS A 283 10.05 -0.45 -23.40
C LYS A 283 8.59 -0.05 -23.32
N LEU A 284 7.94 -0.30 -22.19
CA LEU A 284 6.57 0.17 -21.95
C LEU A 284 6.51 1.69 -22.04
N PHE A 285 7.50 2.40 -21.50
CA PHE A 285 7.63 3.84 -21.66
C PHE A 285 7.70 4.25 -23.13
N THR A 286 8.59 3.62 -23.91
CA THR A 286 8.77 3.93 -25.33
C THR A 286 7.50 3.69 -26.14
N VAL A 287 6.82 2.56 -25.91
CA VAL A 287 5.56 2.21 -26.57
C VAL A 287 4.47 3.25 -26.23
N ASN A 288 4.32 3.58 -24.96
CA ASN A 288 3.36 4.60 -24.52
C ASN A 288 3.68 5.97 -25.11
N MET A 289 4.96 6.36 -25.18
CA MET A 289 5.40 7.62 -25.77
C MET A 289 5.00 7.71 -27.24
N VAL A 290 5.32 6.69 -28.04
CA VAL A 290 4.99 6.65 -29.46
C VAL A 290 3.48 6.68 -29.67
N LEU A 291 2.74 5.85 -28.93
CA LEU A 291 1.28 5.79 -29.04
C LEU A 291 0.61 7.09 -28.60
N GLY A 292 1.07 7.71 -27.52
CA GLY A 292 0.60 9.03 -27.08
C GLY A 292 0.79 10.11 -28.14
N GLY A 293 1.95 10.13 -28.81
CA GLY A 293 2.23 11.02 -29.94
C GLY A 293 1.28 10.79 -31.12
N LEU A 294 1.08 9.53 -31.52
CA LEU A 294 0.17 9.15 -32.61
C LEU A 294 -1.29 9.50 -32.30
N ILE A 295 -1.75 9.30 -31.07
CA ILE A 295 -3.11 9.63 -30.62
C ILE A 295 -3.36 11.14 -30.76
N ILE A 296 -2.46 11.98 -30.22
CA ILE A 296 -2.60 13.44 -30.29
C ILE A 296 -2.56 13.92 -31.74
N LEU A 297 -1.55 13.51 -32.52
CA LEU A 297 -1.38 13.94 -33.91
C LEU A 297 -2.57 13.52 -34.77
N GLY A 298 -2.99 12.26 -34.67
CA GLY A 298 -4.14 11.73 -35.40
C GLY A 298 -5.42 12.48 -35.08
N GLY A 299 -5.69 12.74 -33.79
CA GLY A 299 -6.84 13.54 -33.36
C GLY A 299 -6.83 14.95 -33.95
N LEU A 300 -5.69 15.66 -33.84
CA LEU A 300 -5.56 17.04 -34.32
C LEU A 300 -5.71 17.15 -35.85
N ILE A 301 -5.14 16.20 -36.61
CA ILE A 301 -5.29 16.13 -38.07
C ILE A 301 -6.75 15.94 -38.45
N LEU A 302 -7.47 15.01 -37.80
CA LEU A 302 -8.90 14.80 -38.02
C LEU A 302 -9.73 16.04 -37.69
N ALA A 303 -9.43 16.70 -36.57
CA ALA A 303 -10.14 17.92 -36.18
C ALA A 303 -9.91 19.09 -37.14
N LYS A 304 -8.69 19.29 -37.63
CA LYS A 304 -8.37 20.33 -38.61
C LYS A 304 -9.14 20.11 -39.92
N LYS A 305 -9.26 18.86 -40.38
CA LYS A 305 -10.04 18.53 -41.59
C LYS A 305 -11.54 18.77 -41.41
N THR A 306 -12.08 18.50 -40.23
CA THR A 306 -13.53 18.59 -40.00
C THR A 306 -14.04 19.96 -39.62
N LYS A 307 -13.23 20.84 -39.00
CA LYS A 307 -13.62 22.16 -38.47
C LYS A 307 -14.73 22.18 -37.40
N VAL A 308 -15.51 21.09 -37.23
CA VAL A 308 -16.70 21.03 -36.36
C VAL A 308 -16.35 20.95 -34.86
N VAL A 309 -15.23 20.32 -34.50
CA VAL A 309 -14.91 20.00 -33.08
C VAL A 309 -13.46 20.40 -32.71
N PHE A 310 -12.87 21.34 -33.45
CA PHE A 310 -11.46 21.70 -33.26
C PHE A 310 -11.14 22.26 -31.86
N ASN A 311 -11.95 23.22 -31.39
CA ASN A 311 -11.71 23.84 -30.08
C ASN A 311 -11.85 22.86 -28.90
N PRO A 312 -12.91 22.03 -28.78
CA PRO A 312 -12.99 21.00 -27.75
C PRO A 312 -11.79 20.06 -27.72
N LEU A 313 -11.31 19.63 -28.90
CA LEU A 313 -10.18 18.73 -28.98
C LEU A 313 -8.89 19.41 -28.49
N VAL A 314 -8.62 20.65 -28.93
CA VAL A 314 -7.45 21.42 -28.48
C VAL A 314 -7.47 21.59 -26.96
N LEU A 315 -8.63 21.89 -26.38
CA LEU A 315 -8.77 22.00 -24.92
C LEU A 315 -8.52 20.68 -24.21
N SER A 316 -8.99 19.55 -24.76
CA SER A 316 -8.73 18.24 -24.18
C SER A 316 -7.24 17.87 -24.18
N VAL A 317 -6.54 18.11 -25.30
CA VAL A 317 -5.09 17.91 -25.41
C VAL A 317 -4.34 18.84 -24.47
N ALA A 318 -4.74 20.12 -24.39
CA ALA A 318 -4.12 21.07 -23.47
C ALA A 318 -4.25 20.62 -22.01
N LEU A 319 -5.41 20.10 -21.60
CA LEU A 319 -5.59 19.57 -20.25
C LEU A 319 -4.70 18.36 -19.99
N ILE A 320 -4.65 17.40 -20.91
CA ILE A 320 -3.79 16.21 -20.79
C ILE A 320 -2.33 16.62 -20.63
N LEU A 321 -1.81 17.45 -21.54
CA LEU A 321 -0.40 17.86 -21.50
C LEU A 321 -0.09 18.70 -20.25
N SER A 322 -0.99 19.62 -19.88
CA SER A 322 -0.82 20.43 -18.66
C SER A 322 -0.80 19.58 -17.39
N SER A 323 -1.49 18.43 -17.37
CA SER A 323 -1.50 17.53 -16.22
C SER A 323 -0.21 16.73 -16.07
N ALA A 324 0.55 16.52 -17.14
CA ALA A 324 1.83 15.81 -17.09
C ALA A 324 2.97 16.69 -16.56
N ILE A 325 2.96 17.98 -16.90
CA ILE A 325 4.06 18.92 -16.65
C ILE A 325 4.46 19.04 -15.16
N PRO A 326 3.53 19.17 -14.20
CA PRO A 326 3.89 19.35 -12.78
C PRO A 326 4.76 18.23 -12.22
N TYR A 327 4.57 17.00 -12.70
CA TYR A 327 5.33 15.84 -12.22
C TYR A 327 6.81 15.88 -12.58
N LEU A 328 7.19 16.67 -13.59
CA LEU A 328 8.58 16.82 -14.02
C LEU A 328 9.38 17.77 -13.13
N PHE A 329 8.67 18.55 -12.31
CA PHE A 329 9.25 19.54 -11.41
C PHE A 329 9.17 19.14 -9.94
N ILE A 330 8.72 17.91 -9.63
CA ILE A 330 8.80 17.36 -8.28
C ILE A 330 10.28 16.97 -8.04
N PRO A 331 10.96 17.53 -7.03
CA PRO A 331 12.38 17.23 -6.83
C PRO A 331 12.60 15.75 -6.52
N GLY A 332 13.55 15.13 -7.21
CA GLY A 332 13.78 13.68 -7.17
C GLY A 332 12.93 12.86 -8.14
N SER A 333 11.81 13.37 -8.68
CA SER A 333 10.93 12.59 -9.57
C SER A 333 11.44 12.47 -11.01
N ALA A 334 12.22 13.45 -11.48
CA ALA A 334 12.60 13.53 -12.89
C ALA A 334 13.27 12.22 -13.34
N ASP A 335 14.16 11.63 -12.54
CA ASP A 335 14.88 10.39 -12.88
C ASP A 335 14.29 9.11 -12.24
N GLN A 336 13.22 9.21 -11.45
CA GLN A 336 12.69 8.07 -10.69
C GLN A 336 11.58 7.29 -11.41
N PHE A 337 10.87 7.89 -12.37
CA PHE A 337 9.69 7.26 -12.97
C PHE A 337 9.85 7.06 -14.48
N LEU A 338 10.08 5.81 -14.90
CA LEU A 338 9.88 5.39 -16.29
C LEU A 338 8.39 5.30 -16.62
N LEU A 339 7.54 4.92 -15.67
CA LEU A 339 6.08 4.93 -15.79
C LEU A 339 5.47 5.73 -14.64
N TYR A 340 4.37 6.43 -14.90
CA TYR A 340 3.71 7.26 -13.90
C TYR A 340 2.79 6.37 -13.04
N PRO A 341 2.87 6.47 -11.70
CA PRO A 341 1.88 5.86 -10.82
C PRO A 341 0.46 6.34 -11.11
N GLU A 342 -0.53 5.45 -10.96
CA GLU A 342 -1.94 5.74 -11.30
C GLU A 342 -2.52 6.97 -10.59
N ARG A 343 -2.05 7.24 -9.37
CA ARG A 343 -2.44 8.40 -8.56
C ARG A 343 -2.23 9.76 -9.23
N TYR A 344 -1.46 9.79 -10.32
CA TYR A 344 -1.15 11.01 -11.05
C TYR A 344 -2.04 11.26 -12.28
N PHE A 345 -2.92 10.33 -12.64
CA PHE A 345 -3.67 10.42 -13.90
C PHE A 345 -4.97 11.20 -13.84
N TYR A 346 -5.46 11.59 -12.66
CA TYR A 346 -6.85 12.05 -12.51
C TYR A 346 -7.24 13.24 -13.41
N PHE A 347 -6.38 14.26 -13.49
CA PHE A 347 -6.59 15.41 -14.39
C PHE A 347 -6.46 15.02 -15.86
N GLY A 348 -5.49 14.16 -16.17
CA GLY A 348 -5.27 13.62 -17.50
C GLY A 348 -6.49 12.84 -18.01
N LEU A 349 -7.15 12.06 -17.15
CA LEU A 349 -8.34 11.30 -17.50
C LEU A 349 -9.56 12.17 -17.79
N ALA A 350 -9.75 13.27 -17.08
CA ALA A 350 -10.77 14.25 -17.44
C ALA A 350 -10.51 14.80 -18.85
N GLY A 351 -9.24 15.09 -19.18
CA GLY A 351 -8.81 15.44 -20.53
C GLY A 351 -9.05 14.32 -21.55
N ALA A 352 -8.66 13.09 -21.26
CA ALA A 352 -8.81 11.91 -22.13
C ALA A 352 -10.29 11.60 -22.44
N ALA A 353 -11.16 11.72 -21.43
CA ALA A 353 -12.61 11.58 -21.61
C ALA A 353 -13.20 12.62 -22.56
N LEU A 354 -12.76 13.88 -22.46
CA LEU A 354 -13.15 14.95 -23.38
C LEU A 354 -12.53 14.76 -24.77
N PHE A 355 -11.33 14.21 -24.85
CA PHE A 355 -10.65 13.87 -26.10
C PHE A 355 -11.45 12.81 -26.87
N LEU A 356 -11.80 11.70 -26.22
CA LEU A 356 -12.65 10.65 -26.82
C LEU A 356 -14.05 11.18 -27.19
N GLY A 357 -14.62 12.05 -26.36
CA GLY A 357 -15.86 12.76 -26.68
C GLY A 357 -15.75 13.63 -27.93
N SER A 358 -14.63 14.34 -28.10
CA SER A 358 -14.35 15.15 -29.29
C SER A 358 -14.27 14.27 -30.55
N LEU A 359 -13.58 13.13 -30.47
CA LEU A 359 -13.51 12.16 -31.56
C LEU A 359 -14.89 11.55 -31.90
N TRP A 360 -15.71 11.25 -30.89
CA TRP A 360 -17.09 10.83 -31.08
C TRP A 360 -17.94 11.92 -31.77
N GLY A 361 -17.73 13.19 -31.41
CA GLY A 361 -18.37 14.32 -32.10
C GLY A 361 -18.01 14.37 -33.59
N ILE A 362 -16.73 14.15 -33.92
CA ILE A 362 -16.23 14.11 -35.30
C ILE A 362 -16.84 12.94 -36.08
N SER A 363 -16.96 11.76 -35.47
CA SER A 363 -17.46 10.55 -36.12
C SER A 363 -18.94 10.63 -36.53
N LYS A 364 -19.71 11.57 -35.96
CA LYS A 364 -21.09 11.85 -36.36
C LYS A 364 -21.23 12.52 -37.72
N HIS A 365 -20.15 13.00 -38.33
CA HIS A 365 -20.23 13.53 -39.70
C HIS A 365 -20.54 12.40 -40.70
N SER A 366 -21.36 12.69 -41.70
CA SER A 366 -21.84 11.70 -42.70
C SER A 366 -20.71 11.06 -43.52
N GLN A 367 -19.62 11.79 -43.75
CA GLN A 367 -18.45 11.35 -44.52
C GLN A 367 -17.54 10.36 -43.77
N TYR A 368 -17.77 10.13 -42.47
CA TYR A 368 -16.91 9.29 -41.63
C TYR A 368 -17.64 8.06 -41.05
N ARG A 369 -18.50 7.40 -41.85
CA ARG A 369 -19.29 6.25 -41.38
C ARG A 369 -18.45 5.09 -40.83
N LEU A 370 -17.36 4.73 -41.52
CA LEU A 370 -16.43 3.69 -41.05
C LEU A 370 -15.79 4.06 -39.70
N PHE A 371 -15.32 5.31 -39.58
CA PHE A 371 -14.77 5.82 -38.33
C PHE A 371 -15.82 5.86 -37.20
N ARG A 372 -17.09 6.11 -37.51
CA ARG A 372 -18.18 5.99 -36.53
C ARG A 372 -18.33 4.57 -36.00
N GLY A 373 -18.32 3.58 -36.88
CA GLY A 373 -18.32 2.16 -36.49
C GLY A 373 -17.15 1.83 -35.56
N LEU A 374 -15.94 2.26 -35.95
CA LEU A 374 -14.74 2.11 -35.11
C LEU A 374 -14.90 2.79 -33.75
N MET A 375 -15.40 4.03 -33.70
CA MET A 375 -15.58 4.76 -32.45
C MET A 375 -16.63 4.11 -31.53
N ILE A 376 -17.67 3.47 -32.08
CA ILE A 376 -18.61 2.67 -31.27
C ILE A 376 -17.86 1.52 -30.61
N ILE A 377 -17.04 0.79 -31.37
CA ILE A 377 -16.23 -0.31 -30.84
C ILE A 377 -15.28 0.19 -29.75
N VAL A 378 -14.55 1.27 -30.03
CA VAL A 378 -13.59 1.87 -29.08
C VAL A 378 -14.31 2.27 -27.78
N VAL A 379 -15.39 3.06 -27.86
CA VAL A 379 -16.13 3.50 -26.66
C VAL A 379 -16.66 2.30 -25.88
N SER A 380 -17.29 1.33 -26.54
CA SER A 380 -17.80 0.11 -25.89
C SER A 380 -16.68 -0.69 -25.22
N LEU A 381 -15.53 -0.84 -25.89
CA LEU A 381 -14.38 -1.55 -25.35
C LEU A 381 -13.82 -0.84 -24.11
N TYR A 382 -13.67 0.48 -24.14
CA TYR A 382 -13.22 1.25 -22.97
C TYR A 382 -14.19 1.15 -21.79
N LEU A 383 -15.50 1.12 -22.04
CA LEU A 383 -16.49 0.91 -20.98
C LEU A 383 -16.37 -0.50 -20.39
N LEU A 384 -16.27 -1.52 -21.23
CA LEU A 384 -16.17 -2.92 -20.78
C LEU A 384 -14.85 -3.19 -20.02
N ILE A 385 -13.71 -2.78 -20.59
CA ILE A 385 -12.39 -2.90 -19.95
C ILE A 385 -12.31 -2.03 -18.69
N GLY A 386 -12.91 -0.84 -18.73
CA GLY A 386 -12.97 0.07 -17.60
C GLY A 386 -13.70 -0.53 -16.41
N VAL A 387 -14.94 -1.00 -16.62
CA VAL A 387 -15.73 -1.65 -15.57
C VAL A 387 -15.08 -2.95 -15.11
N GLY A 388 -14.70 -3.84 -16.03
CA GLY A 388 -14.08 -5.13 -15.69
C GLY A 388 -12.74 -4.99 -14.97
N GLY A 389 -11.88 -4.07 -15.42
CA GLY A 389 -10.61 -3.78 -14.76
C GLY A 389 -10.79 -3.22 -13.35
N ASN A 390 -11.76 -2.32 -13.17
CA ASN A 390 -12.10 -1.80 -11.86
C ASN A 390 -12.71 -2.87 -10.94
N TRP A 391 -13.48 -3.83 -11.47
CA TRP A 391 -13.95 -4.99 -10.70
C TRP A 391 -12.82 -5.90 -10.26
N GLN A 392 -11.86 -6.19 -11.13
CA GLN A 392 -10.69 -6.99 -10.77
C GLN A 392 -9.87 -6.34 -9.66
N LYS A 393 -9.57 -5.04 -9.79
CA LYS A 393 -8.77 -4.30 -8.81
C LYS A 393 -9.47 -4.20 -7.45
N GLN A 394 -10.75 -3.83 -7.43
CA GLN A 394 -11.49 -3.71 -6.16
C GLN A 394 -11.68 -5.06 -5.47
N GLU A 395 -11.78 -6.16 -6.23
CA GLU A 395 -11.84 -7.50 -5.65
C GLU A 395 -10.56 -7.82 -4.87
N SER A 396 -9.39 -7.59 -5.48
CA SER A 396 -8.09 -7.80 -4.82
C SER A 396 -7.99 -7.01 -3.51
N LEU A 397 -8.28 -5.71 -3.57
CA LEU A 397 -8.22 -4.82 -2.40
C LEU A 397 -9.22 -5.21 -1.32
N TYR A 398 -10.41 -5.66 -1.72
CA TYR A 398 -11.44 -6.13 -0.79
C TYR A 398 -11.01 -7.41 -0.06
N GLN A 399 -10.48 -8.41 -0.78
CA GLN A 399 -10.03 -9.66 -0.18
C GLN A 399 -8.84 -9.46 0.77
N GLU A 400 -7.84 -8.67 0.35
CA GLU A 400 -6.72 -8.28 1.23
C GLU A 400 -7.21 -7.54 2.47
N GLY A 401 -8.18 -6.63 2.28
CA GLY A 401 -8.80 -5.88 3.35
C GLY A 401 -9.52 -6.76 4.38
N ILE A 402 -10.23 -7.81 3.93
CA ILE A 402 -10.88 -8.79 4.83
C ILE A 402 -9.84 -9.47 5.71
N ILE A 403 -8.77 -9.99 5.11
CA ILE A 403 -7.72 -10.73 5.83
C ILE A 403 -7.11 -9.85 6.92
N ARG A 404 -6.65 -8.64 6.54
CA ARG A 404 -6.02 -7.68 7.47
C ARG A 404 -6.97 -7.27 8.59
N LYS A 405 -8.23 -6.96 8.24
CA LYS A 405 -9.26 -6.61 9.22
C LYS A 405 -9.52 -7.76 10.19
N ASN A 406 -9.63 -8.99 9.70
CA ASN A 406 -9.86 -10.17 10.54
C ASN A 406 -8.71 -10.38 11.52
N ILE A 407 -7.45 -10.26 11.08
CA ILE A 407 -6.28 -10.35 11.97
C ILE A 407 -6.39 -9.31 13.11
N LEU A 408 -6.60 -8.04 12.77
CA LEU A 408 -6.69 -6.96 13.76
C LEU A 408 -7.90 -7.11 14.70
N GLN A 409 -9.03 -7.60 14.17
CA GLN A 409 -10.24 -7.84 14.97
C GLN A 409 -10.08 -9.03 15.90
N THR A 410 -9.50 -10.15 15.46
CA THR A 410 -9.22 -11.30 16.32
C THR A 410 -8.31 -10.90 17.48
N ILE A 411 -7.21 -10.20 17.18
CA ILE A 411 -6.30 -9.69 18.23
C ILE A 411 -7.04 -8.80 19.23
N LYS A 412 -7.91 -7.90 18.74
CA LYS A 412 -8.69 -6.97 19.57
C LYS A 412 -9.79 -7.65 20.38
N ASN A 413 -10.38 -8.72 19.86
CA ASN A 413 -11.40 -9.50 20.55
C ASN A 413 -10.78 -10.33 21.67
N ASP A 414 -9.61 -10.94 21.42
CA ASP A 414 -8.87 -11.70 22.43
C ASP A 414 -8.32 -10.80 23.53
N TYR A 415 -7.85 -9.59 23.18
CA TYR A 415 -7.31 -8.62 24.12
C TYR A 415 -7.95 -7.22 23.93
N PRO A 416 -9.17 -6.99 24.42
CA PRO A 416 -9.83 -5.69 24.28
C PRO A 416 -9.08 -4.54 24.95
N GLN A 417 -8.38 -4.84 26.04
CA GLN A 417 -7.52 -3.95 26.81
C GLN A 417 -6.12 -4.56 26.91
N LEU A 418 -5.11 -3.72 26.79
CA LEU A 418 -3.72 -4.17 26.77
C LEU A 418 -3.03 -4.05 28.14
N PRO A 419 -2.12 -4.99 28.50
CA PRO A 419 -1.23 -4.81 29.64
C PRO A 419 -0.41 -3.51 29.53
N PRO A 420 -0.06 -2.83 30.63
CA PRO A 420 0.67 -1.55 30.56
C PRO A 420 1.96 -1.60 29.73
N ARG A 421 2.69 -2.73 29.76
CA ARG A 421 3.94 -2.96 29.04
C ARG A 421 3.78 -4.04 27.96
N THR A 422 2.88 -3.84 27.00
CA THR A 422 2.56 -4.88 26.01
C THR A 422 3.68 -5.16 25.03
N ILE A 423 3.84 -6.43 24.68
CA ILE A 423 4.59 -6.88 23.52
C ILE A 423 3.70 -7.78 22.67
N PHE A 424 3.63 -7.50 21.38
CA PHE A 424 3.05 -8.39 20.39
C PHE A 424 4.14 -9.27 19.78
N TYR A 425 3.92 -10.58 19.74
CA TYR A 425 4.73 -11.54 18.99
C TYR A 425 3.88 -12.18 17.90
N LEU A 426 4.12 -11.87 16.63
CA LEU A 426 3.31 -12.43 15.53
C LEU A 426 4.18 -13.01 14.43
N THR A 427 3.88 -14.26 14.09
CA THR A 427 4.54 -15.01 13.03
C THR A 427 3.55 -15.47 11.96
N SER A 428 4.05 -15.98 10.85
CA SER A 428 3.28 -16.68 9.84
C SER A 428 3.97 -17.95 9.36
N ASN A 429 3.19 -18.90 8.85
CA ASN A 429 3.70 -20.09 8.15
C ASN A 429 4.26 -19.80 6.75
N LYS A 430 4.27 -18.54 6.30
CA LYS A 430 4.74 -18.12 4.97
C LYS A 430 5.42 -16.74 5.03
N SER A 431 6.42 -16.52 4.17
CA SER A 431 6.94 -15.18 3.85
C SER A 431 6.03 -14.44 2.85
N PHE A 432 5.93 -13.11 3.00
CA PHE A 432 5.12 -12.25 2.15
C PHE A 432 5.96 -11.17 1.48
N TYR A 433 5.42 -10.60 0.39
CA TYR A 433 5.96 -9.40 -0.28
C TYR A 433 7.43 -9.50 -0.74
N GLY A 434 7.90 -10.72 -1.02
CA GLY A 434 9.27 -10.97 -1.47
C GLY A 434 10.32 -10.88 -0.38
N LEU A 435 9.92 -10.89 0.90
CA LEU A 435 10.84 -10.99 2.01
C LEU A 435 11.55 -12.37 1.99
N PRO A 436 12.78 -12.44 2.54
CA PRO A 436 13.48 -13.71 2.75
C PRO A 436 12.62 -14.76 3.48
N GLU A 437 12.84 -16.05 3.21
CA GLU A 437 12.05 -17.18 3.77
C GLU A 437 12.15 -17.33 5.29
N ASP A 438 13.17 -16.74 5.90
CA ASP A 438 13.39 -16.64 7.35
C ASP A 438 12.63 -15.45 7.99
N ILE A 439 12.15 -14.49 7.19
CA ILE A 439 11.31 -13.38 7.66
C ILE A 439 9.85 -13.68 7.35
N ARG A 440 9.12 -14.17 8.35
CA ARG A 440 7.72 -14.60 8.21
C ARG A 440 6.76 -13.76 9.04
N THR A 441 6.54 -12.54 8.57
CA THR A 441 5.54 -11.62 9.14
C THR A 441 4.15 -11.91 8.60
N SER A 442 3.11 -11.45 9.30
CA SER A 442 1.72 -11.49 8.81
C SER A 442 1.53 -10.64 7.53
N PRO A 443 0.43 -10.81 6.75
CA PRO A 443 0.22 -10.16 5.45
C PRO A 443 -0.09 -8.64 5.52
N PHE A 444 0.90 -7.87 5.99
CA PHE A 444 0.92 -6.41 6.01
C PHE A 444 2.15 -5.91 5.25
N GLN A 445 1.96 -4.98 4.32
CA GLN A 445 3.03 -4.42 3.48
C GLN A 445 3.90 -3.38 4.20
N SER A 446 3.48 -2.98 5.40
CA SER A 446 4.18 -2.11 6.33
C SER A 446 4.23 -2.77 7.71
N GLY A 447 5.01 -2.19 8.61
CA GLY A 447 5.19 -2.65 9.98
C GLY A 447 3.86 -2.84 10.72
N LEU A 448 3.58 -4.09 11.08
CA LEU A 448 2.38 -4.45 11.84
C LEU A 448 2.40 -3.84 13.25
N GLY A 449 3.59 -3.61 13.82
CA GLY A 449 3.74 -2.95 15.11
C GLY A 449 3.09 -1.56 15.15
N GLN A 450 3.39 -0.68 14.18
CA GLN A 450 2.74 0.63 14.12
C GLN A 450 1.24 0.52 13.80
N THR A 451 0.86 -0.44 12.96
CA THR A 451 -0.56 -0.71 12.66
C THR A 451 -1.34 -1.04 13.93
N LEU A 452 -0.82 -1.93 14.78
CA LEU A 452 -1.41 -2.28 16.07
C LEU A 452 -1.43 -1.10 17.04
N LEU A 453 -0.36 -0.30 17.07
CA LEU A 453 -0.30 0.91 17.90
C LEU A 453 -1.44 1.89 17.54
N VAL A 454 -1.68 2.13 16.25
CA VAL A 454 -2.79 2.97 15.77
C VAL A 454 -4.14 2.32 16.05
N TRP A 455 -4.27 1.02 15.79
CA TRP A 455 -5.50 0.25 15.98
C TRP A 455 -6.01 0.32 17.43
N TYR A 456 -5.09 0.24 18.39
CA TYR A 456 -5.39 0.31 19.82
C TYR A 456 -5.46 1.73 20.38
N HIS A 457 -5.05 2.76 19.63
CA HIS A 457 -4.95 4.12 20.15
C HIS A 457 -6.25 4.63 20.77
N SER A 458 -7.41 4.30 20.17
CA SER A 458 -8.72 4.75 20.65
C SER A 458 -9.14 4.20 22.01
N THR A 459 -8.57 3.07 22.45
CA THR A 459 -8.86 2.48 23.77
C THR A 459 -7.72 2.70 24.76
N GLU A 460 -6.47 2.71 24.27
CA GLU A 460 -5.29 2.72 25.13
C GLU A 460 -4.71 4.12 25.38
N ASN A 461 -5.01 5.10 24.51
CA ASN A 461 -4.46 6.46 24.55
C ASN A 461 -2.93 6.49 24.74
N PHE A 462 -2.19 5.78 23.87
CA PHE A 462 -0.73 5.79 23.90
C PHE A 462 -0.14 7.22 23.81
N PRO A 463 0.94 7.53 24.57
CA PRO A 463 1.67 8.77 24.43
C PRO A 463 2.05 9.07 22.97
N GLN A 464 1.95 10.34 22.55
CA GLN A 464 2.22 10.74 21.18
C GLN A 464 3.65 10.41 20.73
N ASP A 465 4.62 10.39 21.66
CA ASP A 465 6.02 10.05 21.39
C ASP A 465 6.21 8.64 20.81
N PHE A 466 5.22 7.74 20.92
CA PHE A 466 5.27 6.45 20.23
C PHE A 466 5.15 6.56 18.70
N PHE A 467 4.61 7.67 18.19
CA PHE A 467 4.39 7.88 16.75
C PHE A 467 5.53 8.71 16.09
N GLN A 468 6.52 9.13 16.86
CA GLN A 468 7.71 9.82 16.35
C GLN A 468 8.67 8.84 15.66
N ASN A 469 9.51 9.36 14.76
CA ASN A 469 10.62 8.64 14.12
C ASN A 469 10.23 7.32 13.43
N ARG A 470 9.00 7.24 12.91
CA ARG A 470 8.48 6.07 12.19
C ARG A 470 8.62 4.75 12.99
N PHE A 471 8.49 4.81 14.32
CA PHE A 471 8.62 3.64 15.19
C PHE A 471 7.70 2.49 14.73
N LEU A 472 8.31 1.32 14.44
CA LEU A 472 7.67 0.08 13.97
C LEU A 472 6.90 0.23 12.65
N TRP A 473 7.32 1.14 11.76
CA TRP A 473 6.66 1.38 10.48
C TRP A 473 7.21 0.52 9.34
N GLU A 474 8.52 0.24 9.29
CA GLU A 474 9.07 -0.57 8.21
C GLU A 474 8.63 -2.03 8.39
N ILE A 475 8.47 -2.77 7.28
CA ILE A 475 7.87 -4.12 7.31
C ILE A 475 8.67 -5.12 8.17
N THR A 476 9.98 -4.91 8.30
CA THR A 476 10.90 -5.72 9.09
C THR A 476 11.18 -5.15 10.49
N ASP A 477 10.60 -4.02 10.85
CA ASP A 477 10.88 -3.39 12.14
C ASP A 477 10.36 -4.26 13.29
N GLN A 478 11.22 -4.45 14.28
CA GLN A 478 10.91 -5.11 15.55
C GLN A 478 11.54 -4.30 16.68
N GLY A 479 10.96 -4.38 17.86
CA GLY A 479 11.53 -3.72 19.03
C GLY A 479 10.51 -3.33 20.07
N TYR A 480 11.00 -2.73 21.14
CA TYR A 480 10.22 -2.29 22.29
C TYR A 480 10.58 -0.85 22.64
N LYS A 481 9.57 -0.06 22.97
CA LYS A 481 9.73 1.31 23.50
C LYS A 481 8.87 1.46 24.75
N GLN A 482 9.42 2.10 25.77
CA GLN A 482 8.69 2.48 26.97
C GLN A 482 8.73 4.00 27.13
N ILE A 483 7.55 4.58 27.35
CA ILE A 483 7.38 6.01 27.64
C ILE A 483 6.57 6.09 28.93
N ARG A 484 7.22 6.56 30.00
CA ARG A 484 6.65 6.60 31.35
C ARG A 484 6.23 5.19 31.80
N ASP A 485 4.95 5.00 32.11
CA ASP A 485 4.33 3.77 32.57
C ASP A 485 3.81 2.87 31.44
N ARG A 486 3.80 3.36 30.19
CA ARG A 486 3.32 2.60 29.03
C ARG A 486 4.47 2.08 28.19
N GLY A 487 4.43 0.79 27.90
CA GLY A 487 5.36 0.11 27.00
C GLY A 487 4.63 -0.55 25.84
N PHE A 488 5.24 -0.52 24.66
CA PHE A 488 4.73 -1.15 23.46
C PHE A 488 5.89 -1.75 22.67
N GLY A 489 5.74 -3.00 22.23
CA GLY A 489 6.68 -3.64 21.34
C GLY A 489 6.03 -4.62 20.37
N TYR A 490 6.76 -4.93 19.31
CA TYR A 490 6.37 -5.88 18.28
C TYR A 490 7.58 -6.71 17.86
N PHE A 491 7.38 -8.02 17.72
CA PHE A 491 8.41 -8.98 17.31
C PHE A 491 7.78 -10.07 16.44
N TYR A 492 8.60 -10.63 15.55
CA TYR A 492 8.38 -11.89 14.85
C TYR A 492 9.55 -12.86 15.06
N ASP A 493 10.67 -12.37 15.61
CA ASP A 493 11.84 -13.16 16.00
C ASP A 493 11.80 -13.50 17.49
N PHE A 494 11.78 -14.80 17.81
CA PHE A 494 11.69 -15.27 19.19
C PHE A 494 12.92 -14.91 20.03
N ASP A 495 14.13 -15.01 19.47
CA ASP A 495 15.36 -14.79 20.23
C ASP A 495 15.50 -13.30 20.57
N PHE A 496 15.15 -12.43 19.62
CA PHE A 496 15.13 -10.98 19.85
C PHE A 496 14.07 -10.58 20.89
N LEU A 497 12.88 -11.19 20.82
CA LEU A 497 11.86 -11.05 21.86
C LEU A 497 12.40 -11.46 23.23
N ALA A 498 12.96 -12.67 23.33
CA ALA A 498 13.40 -13.25 24.59
C ALA A 498 14.53 -12.44 25.24
N GLN A 499 15.48 -11.98 24.44
CA GLN A 499 16.54 -11.09 24.89
C GLN A 499 15.97 -9.75 25.38
N THR A 500 15.00 -9.17 24.66
CA THR A 500 14.34 -7.92 25.09
C THR A 500 13.61 -8.09 26.42
N ILE A 501 12.87 -9.19 26.60
CA ILE A 501 12.18 -9.50 27.87
C ILE A 501 13.17 -9.54 29.03
N LYS A 502 14.32 -10.21 28.82
CA LYS A 502 15.39 -10.34 29.83
C LYS A 502 16.01 -8.99 30.18
N GLU A 503 16.41 -8.21 29.18
CA GLU A 503 17.09 -6.93 29.37
C GLU A 503 16.18 -5.86 30.01
N GLN A 504 14.93 -5.79 29.54
CA GLN A 504 13.94 -4.82 30.01
C GLN A 504 13.21 -5.30 31.28
N LYS A 505 13.53 -6.49 31.80
CA LYS A 505 12.90 -7.13 32.96
C LYS A 505 11.36 -7.11 32.87
N LEU A 506 10.85 -7.51 31.71
CA LEU A 506 9.42 -7.47 31.42
C LEU A 506 8.72 -8.73 31.93
N PRO A 507 7.50 -8.58 32.49
CA PRO A 507 6.72 -9.74 32.91
C PRO A 507 6.26 -10.57 31.70
N LEU A 508 6.11 -11.89 31.85
CA LEU A 508 5.71 -12.76 30.72
C LEU A 508 4.27 -12.49 30.26
N GLU A 509 3.39 -12.07 31.16
CA GLU A 509 2.02 -11.64 30.88
C GLU A 509 1.94 -10.42 29.95
N SER A 510 3.04 -9.68 29.75
CA SER A 510 3.14 -8.65 28.72
C SER A 510 3.07 -9.19 27.30
N VAL A 511 3.41 -10.45 27.07
CA VAL A 511 3.58 -11.02 25.73
C VAL A 511 2.24 -11.57 25.22
N LEU A 512 1.75 -10.99 24.12
CA LEU A 512 0.56 -11.44 23.40
C LEU A 512 1.03 -12.03 22.07
N ALA A 513 0.87 -13.33 21.90
CA ALA A 513 1.40 -14.05 20.74
C ALA A 513 0.33 -14.63 19.83
N PHE A 514 0.56 -14.55 18.53
CA PHE A 514 -0.29 -15.13 17.51
C PHE A 514 0.50 -15.72 16.34
N GLU A 515 -0.10 -16.71 15.69
CA GLU A 515 0.42 -17.31 14.46
C GLU A 515 -0.63 -17.22 13.36
N TYR A 516 -0.23 -16.69 12.19
CA TYR A 516 -1.07 -16.58 11.01
C TYR A 516 -0.82 -17.73 10.03
N ASP A 517 -1.87 -18.50 9.75
CA ASP A 517 -1.86 -19.55 8.74
C ASP A 517 -2.41 -19.03 7.40
N HIS A 518 -1.54 -18.94 6.39
CA HIS A 518 -1.89 -18.45 5.06
C HIS A 518 -2.87 -19.35 4.30
N GLN A 519 -2.90 -20.66 4.55
CA GLN A 519 -3.71 -21.60 3.78
C GLN A 519 -5.18 -21.51 4.22
N SER A 520 -5.40 -21.41 5.52
CA SER A 520 -6.72 -21.30 6.14
C SER A 520 -7.17 -19.85 6.36
N ASN A 521 -6.27 -18.88 6.19
CA ASN A 521 -6.48 -17.45 6.52
C ASN A 521 -6.93 -17.23 7.98
N ASN A 522 -6.45 -18.08 8.89
CA ASN A 522 -6.80 -18.03 10.30
C ASN A 522 -5.63 -17.51 11.15
N LEU A 523 -5.99 -16.79 12.21
CA LEU A 523 -5.06 -16.32 13.23
C LEU A 523 -5.30 -17.11 14.52
N THR A 524 -4.28 -17.80 15.02
CA THR A 524 -4.35 -18.59 16.24
C THR A 524 -3.62 -17.87 17.37
N ASN A 525 -4.24 -17.80 18.55
CA ASN A 525 -3.59 -17.25 19.74
C ASN A 525 -2.63 -18.29 20.34
N THR A 526 -1.34 -17.96 20.35
CA THR A 526 -0.24 -18.82 20.81
C THR A 526 0.44 -18.25 22.07
N SER A 527 -0.22 -17.29 22.75
CA SER A 527 0.34 -16.56 23.90
C SER A 527 0.84 -17.48 25.00
N LYS A 528 0.08 -18.53 25.33
CA LYS A 528 0.47 -19.50 26.37
C LYS A 528 1.75 -20.24 25.99
N GLN A 529 1.81 -20.77 24.77
CA GLN A 529 2.94 -21.53 24.25
C GLN A 529 4.21 -20.67 24.21
N ILE A 530 4.11 -19.42 23.74
CA ILE A 530 5.27 -18.52 23.67
C ILE A 530 5.76 -18.12 25.06
N ARG A 531 4.85 -17.82 26.01
CA ARG A 531 5.24 -17.54 27.41
C ARG A 531 5.95 -18.73 28.05
N GLN A 532 5.45 -19.94 27.83
CA GLN A 532 6.08 -21.17 28.30
C GLN A 532 7.48 -21.40 27.71
N ARG A 533 7.68 -21.09 26.42
CA ARG A 533 9.01 -21.10 25.80
C ARG A 533 9.94 -20.06 26.44
N LEU A 534 9.44 -18.87 26.73
CA LEU A 534 10.21 -17.80 27.40
C LEU A 534 10.65 -18.22 28.81
N GLU A 535 9.84 -18.98 29.56
CA GLU A 535 10.26 -19.53 30.87
C GLU A 535 11.53 -20.39 30.75
N GLY A 536 11.60 -21.27 29.75
CA GLY A 536 12.79 -22.08 29.47
C GLY A 536 14.00 -21.29 28.97
N PHE A 537 13.77 -20.14 28.33
CA PHE A 537 14.84 -19.22 27.94
C PHE A 537 15.41 -18.47 29.15
N LEU A 538 14.53 -17.98 30.03
CA LEU A 538 14.88 -17.08 31.13
C LEU A 538 15.46 -17.78 32.36
N VAL A 539 15.20 -19.08 32.52
CA VAL A 539 15.73 -19.85 33.65
C VAL A 539 17.26 -19.98 33.57
N ASP A 540 17.91 -19.83 34.72
CA ASP A 540 19.33 -20.19 34.85
C ASP A 540 19.49 -21.68 34.56
N LYS A 541 20.49 -22.03 33.75
CA LYS A 541 20.64 -23.39 33.24
C LYS A 541 22.08 -23.76 32.96
N GLU A 542 22.35 -25.06 33.00
CA GLU A 542 23.64 -25.65 32.67
C GLU A 542 23.48 -26.82 31.71
N GLU A 543 24.51 -27.03 30.88
CA GLU A 543 24.59 -28.17 29.97
C GLU A 543 24.75 -29.46 30.77
N ILE A 544 23.96 -30.48 30.42
CA ILE A 544 24.06 -31.81 31.02
C ILE A 544 25.19 -32.56 30.33
N ASP A 545 26.09 -33.16 31.11
CA ASP A 545 27.14 -34.03 30.57
C ASP A 545 26.52 -35.22 29.80
N HIS A 546 26.91 -35.34 28.53
CA HIS A 546 26.43 -36.35 27.59
C HIS A 546 27.28 -37.62 27.54
N SER A 547 28.38 -37.68 28.29
CA SER A 547 29.31 -38.83 28.28
C SER A 547 28.67 -40.17 28.69
N ILE A 548 27.61 -40.13 29.50
CA ILE A 548 26.89 -41.31 30.01
C ILE A 548 25.58 -41.61 29.27
N TRP A 549 25.18 -40.77 28.29
CA TRP A 549 23.90 -40.93 27.61
C TRP A 549 23.86 -42.19 26.75
N SER A 550 22.67 -42.73 26.57
CA SER A 550 22.41 -43.69 25.49
C SER A 550 21.27 -43.20 24.62
N ALA A 551 21.41 -43.30 23.30
CA ALA A 551 20.40 -42.86 22.36
C ALA A 551 20.04 -43.94 21.35
N SER A 552 18.85 -43.84 20.77
CA SER A 552 18.39 -44.64 19.63
C SER A 552 17.70 -43.75 18.62
N ALA A 553 17.99 -43.95 17.33
CA ALA A 553 17.33 -43.24 16.23
C ALA A 553 16.38 -44.16 15.45
N SER A 554 15.38 -43.59 14.77
CA SER A 554 14.48 -44.35 13.89
C SER A 554 15.22 -44.93 12.68
N SER A 555 16.24 -44.21 12.17
CA SER A 555 17.14 -44.64 11.09
C SER A 555 18.61 -44.45 11.47
N ASN A 556 19.52 -45.03 10.69
CA ASN A 556 20.97 -44.97 10.88
C ASN A 556 21.45 -45.13 12.36
N LYS A 557 20.95 -46.18 13.03
CA LYS A 557 21.14 -46.40 14.49
C LYS A 557 22.61 -46.54 14.92
N ALA A 558 23.47 -47.05 14.05
CA ALA A 558 24.87 -47.29 14.36
C ALA A 558 25.65 -45.99 14.63
N ASP A 559 25.30 -44.92 13.93
CA ASP A 559 26.05 -43.66 13.93
C ASP A 559 25.48 -42.62 14.93
N ILE A 560 24.42 -42.95 15.68
CA ILE A 560 23.70 -41.97 16.52
C ILE A 560 24.58 -41.31 17.58
N LYS A 561 25.65 -41.98 18.02
CA LYS A 561 26.62 -41.41 18.97
C LYS A 561 27.31 -40.17 18.41
N LEU A 562 27.43 -40.03 17.09
CA LEU A 562 28.02 -38.86 16.44
C LEU A 562 27.18 -37.59 16.59
N ALA A 563 25.93 -37.69 17.06
CA ALA A 563 25.09 -36.52 17.32
C ALA A 563 25.33 -35.91 18.71
N PHE A 564 26.17 -36.51 19.56
CA PHE A 564 26.47 -36.04 20.91
C PHE A 564 27.85 -36.52 21.37
N ASP A 565 28.85 -36.52 20.48
CA ASP A 565 30.23 -36.92 20.82
C ASP A 565 31.15 -35.74 21.19
N GLY A 566 30.59 -34.54 21.25
CA GLY A 566 31.29 -33.30 21.61
C GLY A 566 32.22 -32.78 20.50
N LYS A 567 32.13 -33.34 19.29
CA LYS A 567 32.93 -32.98 18.13
C LYS A 567 32.04 -32.38 17.04
N GLN A 568 32.16 -31.07 16.96
CA GLN A 568 31.57 -30.24 15.92
C GLN A 568 31.82 -30.72 14.47
N THR A 569 32.92 -31.44 14.20
CA THR A 569 33.29 -31.95 12.85
C THR A 569 32.62 -33.27 12.47
N THR A 570 32.05 -34.00 13.42
CA THR A 570 31.30 -35.24 13.18
C THR A 570 29.81 -34.92 13.09
N PHE A 571 29.05 -35.81 12.45
CA PHE A 571 27.61 -35.66 12.33
C PHE A 571 26.92 -37.01 12.19
N TRP A 572 25.70 -37.07 12.70
CA TRP A 572 24.72 -38.07 12.36
C TRP A 572 23.89 -37.60 11.16
N ASP A 573 23.68 -38.50 10.21
CA ASP A 573 22.78 -38.33 9.07
C ASP A 573 21.73 -39.45 9.12
N SER A 574 20.45 -39.09 9.02
CA SER A 574 19.36 -40.05 9.05
C SER A 574 19.36 -41.03 7.86
N LYS A 575 20.08 -40.72 6.79
CA LYS A 575 20.15 -41.45 5.50
C LYS A 575 18.80 -41.61 4.82
N LEU A 576 17.79 -40.91 5.29
CA LEU A 576 16.42 -40.92 4.78
C LEU A 576 15.94 -39.48 4.61
N PRO A 577 15.29 -39.15 3.48
CA PRO A 577 14.68 -37.85 3.31
C PRO A 577 13.71 -37.54 4.44
N ILE A 578 13.56 -36.25 4.75
CA ILE A 578 12.61 -35.75 5.75
C ILE A 578 11.18 -35.77 5.16
N ALA A 579 10.74 -36.90 4.60
CA ALA A 579 9.41 -37.07 4.01
C ALA A 579 8.43 -37.76 4.99
N SER A 580 8.94 -38.29 6.10
CA SER A 580 8.18 -38.92 7.17
C SER A 580 8.81 -38.58 8.52
N PRO A 581 8.04 -38.61 9.64
CA PRO A 581 8.60 -38.31 10.94
C PRO A 581 9.75 -39.25 11.32
N GLN A 582 10.82 -38.67 11.89
CA GLN A 582 12.01 -39.38 12.33
C GLN A 582 12.25 -39.08 13.81
N ASP A 583 12.65 -40.08 14.60
CA ASP A 583 12.77 -39.97 16.06
C ASP A 583 14.21 -40.19 16.51
N ILE A 584 14.68 -39.40 17.46
CA ILE A 584 15.86 -39.67 18.29
C ILE A 584 15.42 -39.68 19.74
N ILE A 585 15.54 -40.84 20.39
CA ILE A 585 15.24 -41.02 21.81
C ILE A 585 16.55 -41.07 22.59
N ILE A 586 16.72 -40.18 23.55
CA ILE A 586 17.88 -40.06 24.44
C ILE A 586 17.46 -40.46 25.85
N ASP A 587 18.24 -41.32 26.51
CA ASP A 587 18.16 -41.67 27.92
C ASP A 587 19.32 -41.00 28.66
N LEU A 588 18.98 -40.03 29.52
CA LEU A 588 19.90 -39.23 30.32
C LEU A 588 20.47 -39.98 31.54
N LYS A 589 20.04 -41.23 31.77
CA LYS A 589 20.37 -42.13 32.90
C LYS A 589 19.87 -41.69 34.27
N ASN A 590 19.59 -40.41 34.46
CA ASN A 590 19.04 -39.87 35.69
C ASN A 590 17.92 -38.88 35.37
N THR A 591 16.90 -38.82 36.21
CA THR A 591 15.86 -37.79 36.12
C THR A 591 16.45 -36.41 36.38
N GLN A 592 16.27 -35.49 35.43
CA GLN A 592 16.71 -34.09 35.50
C GLN A 592 15.51 -33.16 35.28
N ILE A 593 15.64 -31.87 35.64
CA ILE A 593 14.65 -30.84 35.29
C ILE A 593 15.12 -30.15 34.01
N LEU A 594 14.64 -30.59 32.86
CA LEU A 594 15.06 -30.09 31.55
C LEU A 594 14.34 -28.78 31.21
N SER A 595 15.03 -27.84 30.57
CA SER A 595 14.45 -26.53 30.18
C SER A 595 14.69 -26.14 28.73
N SER A 596 15.73 -26.69 28.10
CA SER A 596 16.01 -26.44 26.69
C SER A 596 16.93 -27.48 26.08
N LEU A 597 16.95 -27.51 24.77
CA LEU A 597 17.94 -28.25 23.99
C LEU A 597 18.44 -27.39 22.81
N GLN A 598 19.63 -27.71 22.34
CA GLN A 598 20.25 -27.10 21.18
C GLN A 598 20.64 -28.20 20.19
N ILE A 599 20.33 -28.00 18.92
CA ILE A 599 20.69 -28.89 17.81
C ILE A 599 21.53 -28.08 16.85
N THR A 600 22.72 -28.55 16.50
CA THR A 600 23.58 -27.91 15.49
C THR A 600 23.72 -28.79 14.26
N SER A 601 23.71 -28.19 13.07
CA SER A 601 23.81 -28.91 11.78
C SER A 601 24.91 -28.36 10.86
N GLN A 602 25.89 -27.64 11.42
CA GLN A 602 27.07 -27.04 10.77
C GLN A 602 27.01 -26.86 9.24
N SER A 603 26.41 -25.76 8.79
CA SER A 603 26.34 -25.33 7.37
C SER A 603 25.67 -26.31 6.38
N SER A 604 25.03 -27.39 6.85
CA SER A 604 24.16 -28.21 6.01
C SER A 604 23.04 -27.33 5.44
N LYS A 605 23.07 -27.10 4.12
CA LYS A 605 22.28 -26.05 3.46
C LYS A 605 20.79 -26.36 3.34
N ASP A 606 20.41 -27.64 3.46
CA ASP A 606 19.04 -28.08 3.18
C ASP A 606 18.26 -28.46 4.46
N GLN A 607 18.55 -27.78 5.58
CA GLN A 607 17.83 -27.94 6.86
C GLN A 607 16.73 -26.89 7.06
N ASN A 608 16.47 -26.05 6.04
CA ASN A 608 15.51 -24.94 6.07
C ASN A 608 14.02 -25.37 6.15
N ARG A 609 13.74 -26.66 5.97
CA ARG A 609 12.42 -27.27 6.10
C ARG A 609 12.24 -28.09 7.38
N ASN A 610 13.19 -28.00 8.31
CA ASN A 610 13.11 -28.75 9.55
C ASN A 610 11.92 -28.28 10.41
N GLY A 611 11.31 -29.23 11.12
CA GLY A 611 10.30 -28.99 12.15
C GLY A 611 10.53 -29.97 13.29
N TYR A 612 10.16 -29.59 14.51
CA TYR A 612 10.46 -30.38 15.71
C TYR A 612 9.23 -30.53 16.59
N GLN A 613 9.03 -31.76 17.06
CA GLN A 613 8.17 -32.11 18.18
C GLN A 613 9.06 -32.69 19.27
N ILE A 614 9.04 -32.08 20.46
CA ILE A 614 9.85 -32.54 21.60
C ILE A 614 8.92 -33.15 22.63
N LEU A 615 9.20 -34.41 22.98
CA LEU A 615 8.49 -35.12 24.03
C LEU A 615 9.43 -35.52 25.17
N LEU A 616 8.96 -35.39 26.40
CA LEU A 616 9.67 -35.75 27.60
C LEU A 616 8.96 -36.89 28.33
N SER A 617 9.72 -37.76 29.00
CA SER A 617 9.17 -38.86 29.80
C SER A 617 10.07 -39.18 30.99
N GLU A 618 9.48 -39.61 32.11
CA GLU A 618 10.20 -40.13 33.27
C GLU A 618 10.44 -41.64 33.18
N ASP A 619 9.61 -42.38 32.42
CA ASP A 619 9.57 -43.85 32.43
C ASP A 619 9.65 -44.50 31.03
N LYS A 620 9.74 -43.69 29.97
CA LYS A 620 9.75 -44.09 28.55
C LYS A 620 8.41 -44.60 28.01
N GLN A 621 7.35 -44.57 28.83
CA GLN A 621 6.00 -45.01 28.44
C GLN A 621 5.07 -43.82 28.29
N ASP A 622 5.04 -42.96 29.32
CA ASP A 622 4.21 -41.76 29.34
C ASP A 622 5.00 -40.57 28.80
N TRP A 623 4.59 -40.07 27.63
CA TRP A 623 5.27 -38.98 26.92
C TRP A 623 4.44 -37.70 26.96
N GLN A 624 5.05 -36.61 27.41
CA GLN A 624 4.47 -35.28 27.37
C GLN A 624 5.13 -34.43 26.29
N GLU A 625 4.33 -33.86 25.38
CA GLU A 625 4.80 -32.86 24.43
C GLU A 625 5.10 -31.53 25.13
N VAL A 626 6.31 -31.01 24.93
CA VAL A 626 6.77 -29.73 25.50
C VAL A 626 7.10 -28.68 24.45
N PHE A 627 7.21 -29.09 23.19
CA PHE A 627 7.43 -28.18 22.07
C PHE A 627 6.89 -28.79 20.78
N TYR A 628 6.29 -27.95 19.93
CA TYR A 628 5.80 -28.34 18.61
C TYR A 628 5.91 -27.16 17.64
N ASP A 629 6.62 -27.37 16.53
CA ASP A 629 6.61 -26.46 15.39
C ASP A 629 6.97 -27.24 14.11
N LYS A 630 6.07 -27.24 13.12
CA LYS A 630 6.26 -27.97 11.86
C LYS A 630 7.33 -27.34 10.97
N LEU A 631 7.71 -26.08 11.20
CA LEU A 631 8.68 -25.38 10.36
C LEU A 631 9.55 -24.43 11.20
N TYR A 632 10.56 -25.01 11.83
CA TYR A 632 11.50 -24.40 12.74
C TYR A 632 12.95 -24.59 12.26
N PRO A 633 13.37 -23.85 11.22
CA PRO A 633 14.69 -24.00 10.62
C PRO A 633 15.81 -23.50 11.54
N PRO A 634 17.05 -23.99 11.38
CA PRO A 634 18.20 -23.45 12.09
C PRO A 634 18.51 -22.00 11.67
N LYS A 635 18.87 -21.16 12.65
CA LYS A 635 19.50 -19.85 12.44
C LYS A 635 21.00 -20.02 12.64
N ASP A 636 21.81 -19.59 11.68
CA ASP A 636 23.27 -19.78 11.71
C ASP A 636 23.70 -21.24 12.01
N SER A 637 22.97 -22.21 11.44
CA SER A 637 23.14 -23.67 11.66
C SER A 637 22.81 -24.17 13.08
N VAL A 638 22.14 -23.37 13.89
CA VAL A 638 21.75 -23.70 15.26
C VAL A 638 20.24 -23.62 15.43
N VAL A 639 19.66 -24.65 16.04
CA VAL A 639 18.27 -24.68 16.50
C VAL A 639 18.30 -24.64 18.02
N ASN A 640 17.73 -23.59 18.61
CA ASN A 640 17.51 -23.51 20.04
C ASN A 640 16.02 -23.76 20.34
N ILE A 641 15.74 -24.75 21.17
CA ILE A 641 14.38 -25.11 21.58
C ILE A 641 14.27 -24.92 23.09
N TYR A 642 13.35 -24.07 23.50
CA TYR A 642 13.09 -23.73 24.91
C TYR A 642 11.69 -24.20 25.28
N PHE A 643 11.52 -24.69 26.50
CA PHE A 643 10.23 -25.15 27.03
C PHE A 643 10.20 -24.99 28.54
N VAL A 644 9.02 -25.10 29.15
CA VAL A 644 8.88 -24.97 30.62
C VAL A 644 9.78 -26.01 31.31
N PRO A 645 10.55 -25.61 32.35
CA PRO A 645 11.34 -26.55 33.14
C PRO A 645 10.52 -27.74 33.65
N GLN A 646 10.87 -28.95 33.21
CA GLN A 646 10.09 -30.15 33.46
C GLN A 646 10.98 -31.36 33.79
N LYS A 647 10.53 -32.20 34.73
CA LYS A 647 11.21 -33.45 35.08
C LYS A 647 11.14 -34.45 33.93
N ALA A 648 12.28 -35.04 33.59
CA ALA A 648 12.39 -36.09 32.59
C ALA A 648 13.70 -36.87 32.76
N GLN A 649 13.68 -38.16 32.41
CA GLN A 649 14.88 -38.96 32.16
C GLN A 649 15.06 -39.24 30.66
N PHE A 650 13.96 -39.35 29.93
CA PHE A 650 13.94 -39.64 28.51
C PHE A 650 13.47 -38.42 27.72
N LEU A 651 14.14 -38.18 26.60
CA LEU A 651 13.87 -37.12 25.65
C LEU A 651 13.65 -37.74 24.27
N ASN A 652 12.52 -37.48 23.63
CA ASN A 652 12.30 -37.80 22.22
C ASN A 652 12.32 -36.52 21.40
N ILE A 653 13.32 -36.40 20.53
CA ILE A 653 13.42 -35.35 19.51
C ILE A 653 12.85 -35.95 18.24
N ARG A 654 11.64 -35.55 17.89
CA ARG A 654 11.00 -35.96 16.64
C ARG A 654 11.11 -34.85 15.61
N GLN A 655 11.70 -35.18 14.46
CA GLN A 655 11.63 -34.36 13.28
C GLN A 655 10.24 -34.54 12.66
N ILE A 656 9.50 -33.44 12.43
CA ILE A 656 8.14 -33.41 11.83
C ILE A 656 7.97 -32.44 10.65
N GLY A 657 9.07 -31.90 10.12
CA GLY A 657 9.09 -31.08 8.90
C GLY A 657 8.92 -31.90 7.63
N ASP A 658 9.03 -31.25 6.47
CA ASP A 658 8.85 -31.91 5.17
C ASP A 658 9.87 -31.43 4.14
N HIS A 659 10.71 -32.35 3.69
CA HIS A 659 11.69 -32.14 2.65
C HIS A 659 11.90 -33.39 1.78
N GLN A 660 11.68 -33.25 0.46
CA GLN A 660 11.63 -34.39 -0.47
C GLN A 660 12.96 -35.13 -0.67
N TYR A 661 14.11 -34.45 -0.55
CA TYR A 661 15.43 -35.01 -0.86
C TYR A 661 16.47 -34.90 0.27
N ALA A 662 16.51 -33.78 0.97
CA ALA A 662 17.42 -33.59 2.11
C ALA A 662 17.13 -34.57 3.25
N THR A 663 18.21 -35.08 3.83
CA THR A 663 18.22 -35.89 5.04
C THR A 663 18.27 -35.00 6.29
N TRP A 664 17.97 -35.58 7.44
CA TRP A 664 18.11 -34.88 8.71
C TRP A 664 19.54 -35.04 9.22
N VAL A 665 20.25 -33.91 9.35
CA VAL A 665 21.67 -33.88 9.73
C VAL A 665 21.84 -33.18 11.08
N ILE A 666 22.61 -33.80 11.97
CA ILE A 666 22.90 -33.28 13.30
C ILE A 666 24.38 -33.49 13.63
N ASN A 667 25.10 -32.41 13.89
CA ASN A 667 26.46 -32.45 14.42
C ASN A 667 26.47 -32.64 15.94
N GLU A 668 25.67 -31.88 16.66
CA GLU A 668 25.63 -31.95 18.12
C GLU A 668 24.22 -31.69 18.66
N ILE A 669 23.88 -32.42 19.71
CA ILE A 669 22.70 -32.25 20.54
C ILE A 669 23.17 -31.93 21.95
N LYS A 670 22.80 -30.76 22.44
CA LYS A 670 23.04 -30.34 23.82
C LYS A 670 21.71 -30.23 24.55
N VAL A 671 21.65 -30.76 25.76
CA VAL A 671 20.46 -30.71 26.62
C VAL A 671 20.82 -29.95 27.89
N TYR A 672 19.95 -29.06 28.32
CA TYR A 672 20.18 -28.18 29.46
C TYR A 672 19.16 -28.46 30.57
N ARG A 673 19.65 -28.48 31.81
CA ARG A 673 18.82 -28.53 33.01
C ARG A 673 18.68 -27.16 33.64
N ALA A 674 17.51 -26.88 34.20
CA ALA A 674 17.29 -25.70 35.03
C ALA A 674 18.04 -25.83 36.36
N ILE A 675 18.76 -24.77 36.74
CA ILE A 675 19.44 -24.66 38.03
C ILE A 675 18.43 -24.08 39.02
N LYS A 676 18.17 -24.80 40.12
CA LYS A 676 17.47 -24.19 41.25
C LYS A 676 18.43 -23.22 41.93
N LYS A 677 18.09 -21.93 41.97
CA LYS A 677 18.73 -21.02 42.92
C LYS A 677 18.37 -21.48 44.33
N ASP A 678 19.38 -21.73 45.16
CA ASP A 678 19.18 -21.97 46.58
C ASP A 678 18.38 -20.80 47.17
N GLU A 679 17.33 -21.10 47.93
CA GLU A 679 16.44 -20.12 48.55
C GLU A 679 17.14 -19.20 49.58
N ASN A 680 18.45 -19.36 49.79
CA ASN A 680 19.26 -18.60 50.74
C ASN A 680 19.89 -17.31 50.17
N GLU A 681 19.75 -17.00 48.88
CA GLU A 681 20.23 -15.73 48.27
C GLU A 681 19.11 -14.72 47.96
N ARG A 682 18.06 -14.66 48.80
CA ARG A 682 17.17 -13.49 48.84
C ARG A 682 17.55 -12.55 49.98
N ILE A 683 18.64 -11.80 49.79
CA ILE A 683 18.84 -10.52 50.47
C ILE A 683 19.26 -9.48 49.41
N PHE A 684 18.34 -8.53 49.16
CA PHE A 684 18.40 -7.36 48.26
C PHE A 684 18.38 -7.62 46.73
N TYR A 685 17.25 -7.35 46.06
CA TYR A 685 16.96 -6.12 45.29
C TYR A 685 15.57 -6.16 44.65
#